data_AF-W7E5Z9-F1
#
_entry.id   AF-W7E5Z9-F1
#
_cell.length_a   1.000
_cell.length_b   1.000
_cell.length_c   1.000
_cell.angle_alpha   90.00
_cell.angle_beta   90.00
_cell.angle_gamma   90.00
#
_symmetry.space_group_name_H-M   'P 1'
#
loop_
_entity.id
_entity.type
_entity.pdbx_description
1 polymer ?
#
loop_
_entity_poly.entity_id
_entity_poly.type
_entity_poly.pdbx_seq_one_letter_code
_entity_poly.pdbx_strand_id
1 'polypeptide(L)'
;MSQAIKGLLLASLAGSALSSTIPRAASLPVADTVFVNGVIHTLDDKSNTITAGSLAITNGTITCVGKEEDCKPAVGASTKVVNLNGKSMIPGLIDAHIHPLDAGRAMLGCTLRFQQLSPEGLRKIIQACIDSQPGQNDLLTVTEWDREGFTTLNGGANKSMLDSLNTTRPIAIIASSQHNIFVNSRALQLINATRDTPNPPGGRIGRDAKGDLTGMLEENAVVPIRALMGDRGIAQLDAATAAISQLRRKGITSFLDALQTPHTAWSSLKSTNELTARVFNNFGIFGSTDFSTIISQAVASRKQLDEALVAAPGQQWRNVKFFIDGILPSSSESSWLLNPYLVQDSKGNWVPGNHFGLPNTNQTELQKLLTLTLDAGMGLHVHASGDRAVRTILDIATGMNRTFAPHDIGIAHAELVAAEDRNRFQELGIPVIASYQWAQKATYWAGDNSLVLGTDRMAVAQSSGLLSKAGALVAYGSDWPVDPLDPFLALAVGVTRAGDPQNKNAHASFGPQFVGRLDQQPALSREAALRGMTTVAATYLNSSASIGSLEPGKFADLLILDKDYFDTAAVPDDALSRNKVLMTMVGGRAVFSDESATFLPAEWQAESKKLDSNPVIQRMKPGNILTRAITGRACGSHVGHRH
;
A
#
# COMPACT_ATOMS: atom_id res chain seq x y z
N MET A 1 77.35 32.94 44.73
CA MET A 1 77.80 31.54 44.94
C MET A 1 76.96 30.64 44.04
N SER A 2 77.62 29.89 43.13
CA SER A 2 77.12 28.77 42.28
C SER A 2 75.90 29.01 41.38
N GLN A 3 75.72 28.45 40.18
CA GLN A 3 76.46 27.63 39.19
C GLN A 3 75.51 27.58 37.96
N ALA A 4 75.94 27.98 36.76
CA ALA A 4 76.16 27.13 35.58
C ALA A 4 75.07 26.06 35.24
N ILE A 5 74.51 26.11 34.02
CA ILE A 5 74.63 25.06 32.96
C ILE A 5 73.95 25.52 31.64
N LYS A 6 74.65 25.24 30.54
CA LYS A 6 74.38 25.52 29.11
C LYS A 6 73.60 24.36 28.46
N GLY A 7 72.95 24.62 27.33
CA GLY A 7 72.54 23.53 26.40
C GLY A 7 71.74 24.02 25.18
N LEU A 8 72.45 24.25 24.07
CA LEU A 8 71.97 24.62 22.74
C LEU A 8 71.36 23.39 22.02
N LEU A 9 70.22 23.52 21.35
CA LEU A 9 69.72 22.52 20.39
C LEU A 9 69.34 23.21 19.07
N LEU A 10 70.12 22.91 18.04
CA LEU A 10 69.85 23.28 16.65
C LEU A 10 68.63 22.49 16.13
N ALA A 11 67.66 23.18 15.57
CA ALA A 11 66.59 22.57 14.77
C ALA A 11 66.98 22.60 13.28
N SER A 12 67.20 21.42 12.70
CA SER A 12 67.36 21.21 11.27
C SER A 12 65.99 21.12 10.59
N LEU A 13 65.69 22.06 9.69
CA LEU A 13 64.54 22.01 8.79
C LEU A 13 64.85 21.08 7.61
N ALA A 14 64.34 19.85 7.65
CA ALA A 14 64.29 18.95 6.50
C ALA A 14 62.97 19.20 5.73
N GLY A 15 63.08 19.80 4.54
CA GLY A 15 61.96 19.99 3.63
C GLY A 15 61.47 18.65 3.08
N SER A 16 60.31 18.20 3.54
CA SER A 16 59.59 17.08 2.94
C SER A 16 58.70 17.62 1.82
N ALA A 17 59.09 17.38 0.58
CA ALA A 17 58.24 17.62 -0.58
C ALA A 17 57.07 16.61 -0.56
N LEU A 18 55.91 17.06 -0.09
CA LEU A 18 54.64 16.35 -0.25
C LEU A 18 54.29 16.37 -1.74
N SER A 19 54.62 15.28 -2.44
CA SER A 19 54.11 15.01 -3.79
C SER A 19 52.61 14.75 -3.68
N SER A 20 51.82 15.74 -4.08
CA SER A 20 50.37 15.65 -4.16
C SER A 20 49.99 14.71 -5.31
N THR A 21 49.76 13.44 -4.99
CA THR A 21 49.13 12.50 -5.90
C THR A 21 47.69 12.97 -6.13
N ILE A 22 47.45 13.62 -7.28
CA ILE A 22 46.11 13.89 -7.78
C ILE A 22 45.38 12.55 -7.86
N PRO A 23 44.25 12.34 -7.17
CA PRO A 23 43.51 11.10 -7.28
C PRO A 23 43.05 10.97 -8.73
N ARG A 24 43.61 9.98 -9.43
CA ARG A 24 43.15 9.58 -10.77
C ARG A 24 41.68 9.20 -10.62
N ALA A 25 40.78 9.95 -11.26
CA ALA A 25 39.37 9.58 -11.34
C ALA A 25 39.29 8.12 -11.77
N ALA A 26 38.69 7.28 -10.92
CA ALA A 26 38.53 5.86 -11.23
C ALA A 26 37.77 5.76 -12.56
N SER A 27 38.32 5.03 -13.52
CA SER A 27 37.64 4.78 -14.79
C SER A 27 36.32 4.07 -14.51
N LEU A 28 35.21 4.55 -15.10
CA LEU A 28 33.91 3.90 -14.98
C LEU A 28 34.03 2.42 -15.42
N PRO A 29 33.39 1.48 -14.69
CA PRO A 29 33.35 0.09 -15.13
C PRO A 29 32.59 -0.03 -16.45
N VAL A 30 32.93 -1.04 -17.26
CA VAL A 30 32.14 -1.38 -18.45
C VAL A 30 30.74 -1.79 -17.99
N ALA A 31 29.72 -1.16 -18.55
CA ALA A 31 28.33 -1.36 -18.18
C ALA A 31 27.69 -2.53 -18.94
N ASP A 32 26.76 -3.22 -18.29
CA ASP A 32 25.89 -4.20 -18.94
C ASP A 32 24.88 -3.51 -19.85
N THR A 33 24.35 -2.38 -19.37
CA THR A 33 23.34 -1.57 -20.07
C THR A 33 23.61 -0.09 -19.85
N VAL A 34 23.45 0.72 -20.91
CA VAL A 34 23.46 2.18 -20.85
C VAL A 34 22.19 2.69 -21.53
N PHE A 35 21.36 3.40 -20.78
CA PHE A 35 20.25 4.18 -21.34
C PHE A 35 20.77 5.54 -21.81
N VAL A 36 20.26 6.05 -22.92
CA VAL A 36 20.62 7.36 -23.50
C VAL A 36 19.38 8.11 -23.98
N ASN A 37 19.52 9.42 -24.19
CA ASN A 37 18.47 10.29 -24.72
C ASN A 37 17.12 10.18 -23.96
N GLY A 38 17.17 10.13 -22.62
CA GLY A 38 16.00 10.13 -21.75
C GLY A 38 15.76 11.46 -21.07
N VAL A 39 14.58 11.62 -20.46
CA VAL A 39 14.36 12.62 -19.40
C VAL A 39 14.42 11.88 -18.07
N ILE A 40 15.55 11.97 -17.37
CA ILE A 40 15.80 11.18 -16.15
C ILE A 40 15.55 12.05 -14.93
N HIS A 41 14.55 11.67 -14.12
CA HIS A 41 14.30 12.27 -12.81
C HIS A 41 14.97 11.40 -11.75
N THR A 42 16.04 11.90 -11.12
CA THR A 42 16.83 11.07 -10.19
C THR A 42 16.15 10.92 -8.83
N LEU A 43 15.40 11.94 -8.41
CA LEU A 43 14.83 12.07 -7.06
C LEU A 43 15.86 11.92 -5.93
N ASP A 44 17.14 12.17 -6.23
CA ASP A 44 18.17 12.39 -5.21
C ASP A 44 17.83 13.61 -4.33
N ASP A 45 18.63 13.91 -3.32
CA ASP A 45 18.36 15.03 -2.40
C ASP A 45 18.27 16.41 -3.09
N LYS A 46 18.75 16.52 -4.34
CA LYS A 46 18.70 17.76 -5.15
C LYS A 46 17.52 17.77 -6.13
N SER A 47 16.76 16.68 -6.23
CA SER A 47 15.65 16.51 -7.18
C SER A 47 16.07 16.78 -8.62
N ASN A 48 17.24 16.27 -9.05
CA ASN A 48 17.74 16.56 -10.39
C ASN A 48 16.85 15.96 -11.49
N THR A 49 16.57 16.78 -12.52
CA THR A 49 16.06 16.34 -13.82
C THR A 49 17.15 16.51 -14.86
N ILE A 50 17.50 15.43 -15.55
CA ILE A 50 18.52 15.41 -16.60
C ILE A 50 17.83 15.18 -17.95
N THR A 51 17.73 16.25 -18.75
CA THR A 51 17.22 16.20 -20.12
C THR A 51 18.28 15.66 -21.07
N ALA A 52 17.89 14.79 -22.01
CA ALA A 52 18.83 14.03 -22.84
C ALA A 52 19.88 13.30 -21.98
N GLY A 53 19.41 12.76 -20.86
CA GLY A 53 20.23 12.08 -19.86
C GLY A 53 20.62 10.67 -20.26
N SER A 54 21.61 10.16 -19.56
CA SER A 54 22.12 8.80 -19.65
C SER A 54 22.27 8.19 -18.26
N LEU A 55 22.09 6.86 -18.20
CA LEU A 55 22.25 6.06 -16.99
C LEU A 55 22.93 4.74 -17.35
N ALA A 56 24.01 4.40 -16.65
CA ALA A 56 24.75 3.16 -16.82
C ALA A 56 24.51 2.19 -15.66
N ILE A 57 24.37 0.90 -15.98
CA ILE A 57 24.12 -0.19 -15.05
C ILE A 57 25.23 -1.23 -15.17
N THR A 58 25.79 -1.65 -14.05
CA THR A 58 26.75 -2.76 -13.95
C THR A 58 26.34 -3.68 -12.80
N ASN A 59 26.20 -4.99 -13.04
CA ASN A 59 25.81 -5.98 -12.03
C ASN A 59 24.54 -5.60 -11.24
N GLY A 60 23.58 -4.98 -11.93
CA GLY A 60 22.31 -4.56 -11.33
C GLY A 60 22.36 -3.31 -10.45
N THR A 61 23.51 -2.63 -10.37
CA THR A 61 23.66 -1.32 -9.70
C THR A 61 23.88 -0.21 -10.71
N ILE A 62 23.43 0.99 -10.37
CA ILE A 62 23.68 2.20 -11.14
C ILE A 62 25.14 2.59 -10.92
N THR A 63 25.90 2.78 -11.99
CA THR A 63 27.32 3.18 -11.93
C THR A 63 27.57 4.58 -12.47
N CYS A 64 26.65 5.11 -13.29
CA CYS A 64 26.67 6.48 -13.76
C CYS A 64 25.25 6.98 -14.00
N VAL A 65 25.00 8.24 -13.70
CA VAL A 65 23.80 9.00 -14.10
C VAL A 65 24.24 10.43 -14.41
N GLY A 66 23.86 10.97 -15.56
CA GLY A 66 24.38 12.24 -16.04
C GLY A 66 23.93 12.54 -17.45
N LYS A 67 24.62 13.46 -18.12
CA LYS A 67 24.50 13.62 -19.58
C LYS A 67 25.12 12.41 -20.28
N GLU A 68 24.82 12.25 -21.56
CA GLU A 68 25.40 11.16 -22.36
C GLU A 68 26.93 11.14 -22.34
N GLU A 69 27.58 12.30 -22.32
CA GLU A 69 29.04 12.42 -22.25
C GLU A 69 29.63 11.86 -20.93
N ASP A 70 28.89 11.96 -19.83
CA ASP A 70 29.33 11.49 -18.50
C ASP A 70 29.38 9.96 -18.44
N CYS A 71 28.41 9.29 -19.07
CA CYS A 71 28.30 7.83 -19.03
C CYS A 71 28.90 7.12 -20.25
N LYS A 72 29.26 7.86 -21.32
CA LYS A 72 29.94 7.32 -22.50
C LYS A 72 31.17 6.47 -22.20
N PRO A 73 32.04 6.80 -21.21
CA PRO A 73 33.19 5.96 -20.87
C PRO A 73 32.84 4.56 -20.35
N ALA A 74 31.61 4.34 -19.88
CA ALA A 74 31.13 3.03 -19.43
C ALA A 74 30.72 2.10 -20.59
N VAL A 75 30.66 2.60 -21.84
CA VAL A 75 30.25 1.82 -23.01
C VAL A 75 31.44 0.99 -23.52
N GLY A 76 31.31 -0.34 -23.45
CA GLY A 76 32.24 -1.31 -24.02
C GLY A 76 31.60 -2.16 -25.12
N ALA A 77 32.36 -3.11 -25.66
CA ALA A 77 31.92 -3.95 -26.79
C ALA A 77 30.70 -4.84 -26.48
N SER A 78 30.48 -5.18 -25.21
CA SER A 78 29.33 -5.97 -24.75
C SER A 78 28.19 -5.14 -24.16
N THR A 79 28.34 -3.82 -24.10
CA THR A 79 27.34 -2.93 -23.47
C THR A 79 26.12 -2.80 -24.36
N LYS A 80 24.94 -3.02 -23.77
CA LYS A 80 23.68 -2.76 -24.44
C LYS A 80 23.31 -1.28 -24.32
N VAL A 81 23.30 -0.56 -25.45
CA VAL A 81 22.88 0.84 -25.48
C VAL A 81 21.41 0.93 -25.87
N VAL A 82 20.58 1.54 -25.02
CA VAL A 82 19.14 1.68 -25.22
C VAL A 82 18.77 3.16 -25.33
N ASN A 83 18.32 3.58 -26.51
CA ASN A 83 17.83 4.94 -26.75
C ASN A 83 16.38 5.08 -26.28
N LEU A 84 16.15 5.97 -25.31
CA LEU A 84 14.83 6.20 -24.73
C LEU A 84 13.93 7.08 -25.60
N ASN A 85 14.44 7.66 -26.68
CA ASN A 85 13.68 8.52 -27.60
C ASN A 85 12.92 9.65 -26.87
N GLY A 86 13.58 10.29 -25.90
CA GLY A 86 13.03 11.35 -25.07
C GLY A 86 11.99 10.88 -24.04
N LYS A 87 11.79 9.57 -23.86
CA LYS A 87 10.88 9.04 -22.82
C LYS A 87 11.42 9.33 -21.42
N SER A 88 10.49 9.40 -20.47
CA SER A 88 10.80 9.72 -19.08
C SER A 88 11.24 8.48 -18.32
N MET A 89 12.26 8.63 -17.48
CA MET A 89 12.75 7.63 -16.54
C MET A 89 12.62 8.17 -15.12
N ILE A 90 12.07 7.35 -14.23
CA ILE A 90 11.92 7.66 -12.79
C ILE A 90 12.40 6.45 -11.96
N PRO A 91 12.68 6.61 -10.64
CA PRO A 91 12.94 5.49 -9.76
C PRO A 91 11.73 4.54 -9.71
N GLY A 92 11.99 3.25 -9.52
CA GLY A 92 10.97 2.24 -9.32
C GLY A 92 10.02 2.58 -8.17
N LEU A 93 8.73 2.32 -8.34
CA LEU A 93 7.75 2.62 -7.30
C LEU A 93 7.85 1.60 -6.17
N ILE A 94 7.66 2.08 -4.95
CA ILE A 94 7.66 1.32 -3.71
C ILE A 94 6.29 1.49 -3.06
N ASP A 95 5.65 0.37 -2.79
CA ASP A 95 4.38 0.34 -2.08
C ASP A 95 4.60 -0.08 -0.61
N ALA A 96 4.53 0.85 0.33
CA ALA A 96 4.88 0.61 1.72
C ALA A 96 3.74 -0.01 2.55
N HIS A 97 2.61 -0.39 1.95
CA HIS A 97 1.55 -1.14 2.61
C HIS A 97 0.62 -1.80 1.60
N ILE A 98 0.75 -3.12 1.41
CA ILE A 98 -0.16 -3.92 0.57
C ILE A 98 -0.43 -5.30 1.15
N HIS A 99 -1.48 -5.97 0.66
CA HIS A 99 -1.85 -7.34 1.00
C HIS A 99 -1.81 -8.24 -0.26
N PRO A 100 -0.63 -8.54 -0.83
CA PRO A 100 -0.47 -9.12 -2.15
C PRO A 100 -1.02 -10.55 -2.22
N LEU A 101 -0.87 -11.37 -1.16
CA LEU A 101 -1.46 -12.70 -1.15
C LEU A 101 -2.99 -12.66 -1.15
N ASP A 102 -3.60 -11.71 -0.45
CA ASP A 102 -5.05 -11.54 -0.49
C ASP A 102 -5.53 -11.06 -1.85
N ALA A 103 -4.79 -10.17 -2.51
CA ALA A 103 -5.07 -9.75 -3.87
C ALA A 103 -4.92 -10.90 -4.88
N GLY A 104 -3.88 -11.72 -4.75
CA GLY A 104 -3.68 -12.93 -5.55
C GLY A 104 -4.85 -13.91 -5.42
N ARG A 105 -5.32 -14.13 -4.18
CA ARG A 105 -6.50 -14.95 -3.91
C ARG A 105 -7.77 -14.37 -4.52
N ALA A 106 -7.96 -13.05 -4.47
CA ALA A 106 -9.10 -12.38 -5.10
C ALA A 106 -9.11 -12.55 -6.63
N MET A 107 -7.95 -12.46 -7.28
CA MET A 107 -7.81 -12.62 -8.75
C MET A 107 -8.05 -14.05 -9.24
N LEU A 108 -7.75 -15.05 -8.40
CA LEU A 108 -7.89 -16.47 -8.72
C LEU A 108 -9.22 -17.06 -8.22
N GLY A 109 -9.87 -16.43 -7.23
CA GLY A 109 -11.07 -16.89 -6.56
C GLY A 109 -12.39 -16.31 -7.08
N CYS A 110 -13.42 -16.35 -6.22
CA CYS A 110 -14.69 -15.67 -6.45
C CYS A 110 -14.60 -14.23 -5.91
N THR A 111 -14.94 -13.24 -6.74
CA THR A 111 -14.86 -11.81 -6.40
C THR A 111 -16.11 -11.06 -6.88
N LEU A 112 -16.55 -10.07 -6.09
CA LEU A 112 -17.60 -9.11 -6.45
C LEU A 112 -17.06 -7.84 -7.14
N ARG A 113 -15.74 -7.74 -7.30
CA ARG A 113 -15.04 -6.73 -8.10
C ARG A 113 -15.37 -5.28 -7.71
N PHE A 114 -15.54 -5.02 -6.41
CA PHE A 114 -15.81 -3.67 -5.89
C PHE A 114 -17.07 -3.02 -6.48
N GLN A 115 -18.01 -3.82 -7.01
CA GLN A 115 -19.21 -3.28 -7.64
C GLN A 115 -20.24 -2.86 -6.58
N GLN A 116 -20.88 -1.72 -6.81
CA GLN A 116 -22.11 -1.34 -6.10
C GLN A 116 -23.25 -2.29 -6.52
N LEU A 117 -23.49 -3.33 -5.73
CA LEU A 117 -24.44 -4.39 -6.06
C LEU A 117 -25.73 -4.27 -5.25
N SER A 118 -26.85 -4.60 -5.88
CA SER A 118 -28.10 -4.89 -5.16
C SER A 118 -28.04 -6.28 -4.51
N PRO A 119 -28.92 -6.56 -3.52
CA PRO A 119 -29.16 -7.90 -3.00
C PRO A 119 -29.26 -9.01 -4.06
N GLU A 120 -29.97 -8.76 -5.16
CA GLU A 120 -30.17 -9.72 -6.24
C GLU A 120 -28.90 -9.91 -7.08
N GLY A 121 -28.22 -8.80 -7.42
CA GLY A 121 -26.96 -8.85 -8.17
C GLY A 121 -25.88 -9.63 -7.42
N LEU A 122 -25.77 -9.40 -6.11
CA LEU A 122 -24.87 -10.15 -5.23
C LEU A 122 -25.19 -11.65 -5.24
N ARG A 123 -26.46 -12.04 -5.00
CA ARG A 123 -26.84 -13.47 -5.02
C ARG A 123 -26.55 -14.13 -6.36
N LYS A 124 -26.82 -13.44 -7.47
CA LYS A 124 -26.58 -13.95 -8.82
C LYS A 124 -25.10 -14.27 -9.05
N ILE A 125 -24.20 -13.38 -8.65
CA ILE A 125 -22.75 -13.59 -8.81
C ILE A 125 -22.28 -14.75 -7.93
N ILE A 126 -22.73 -14.82 -6.67
CA ILE A 126 -22.34 -15.90 -5.76
C ILE A 126 -22.88 -17.26 -6.23
N GLN A 127 -24.12 -17.31 -6.71
CA GLN A 127 -24.68 -18.54 -7.31
C GLN A 127 -23.83 -19.00 -8.49
N ALA A 128 -23.42 -18.10 -9.38
CA ALA A 128 -22.53 -18.44 -10.49
C ALA A 128 -21.16 -18.99 -10.01
N CYS A 129 -20.63 -18.48 -8.89
CA CYS A 129 -19.42 -19.05 -8.29
C CYS A 129 -19.65 -20.47 -7.76
N ILE A 130 -20.77 -20.72 -7.09
CA ILE A 130 -21.18 -22.05 -6.61
C ILE A 130 -21.28 -23.03 -7.79
N ASP A 131 -22.01 -22.64 -8.84
CA ASP A 131 -22.27 -23.48 -10.00
C ASP A 131 -20.99 -23.82 -10.79
N SER A 132 -19.97 -22.95 -10.72
CA SER A 132 -18.66 -23.18 -11.34
C SER A 132 -17.77 -24.18 -10.58
N GLN A 133 -18.18 -24.60 -9.38
CA GLN A 133 -17.42 -25.49 -8.49
C GLN A 133 -18.27 -26.69 -8.04
N PRO A 134 -18.80 -27.51 -8.98
CA PRO A 134 -19.70 -28.61 -8.64
C PRO A 134 -19.01 -29.64 -7.73
N GLY A 135 -19.72 -30.10 -6.71
CA GLY A 135 -19.24 -31.14 -5.78
C GLY A 135 -18.36 -30.63 -4.63
N GLN A 136 -18.02 -29.34 -4.58
CA GLN A 136 -17.31 -28.76 -3.43
C GLN A 136 -18.27 -28.47 -2.27
N ASN A 137 -17.86 -28.82 -1.05
CA ASN A 137 -18.65 -28.65 0.18
C ASN A 137 -17.93 -27.81 1.26
N ASP A 138 -16.71 -27.37 0.99
CA ASP A 138 -15.92 -26.49 1.84
C ASP A 138 -16.47 -25.05 1.85
N LEU A 139 -15.88 -24.21 2.70
CA LEU A 139 -16.23 -22.80 2.84
C LEU A 139 -16.01 -22.05 1.52
N LEU A 140 -17.10 -21.61 0.89
CA LEU A 140 -17.01 -20.69 -0.24
C LEU A 140 -16.60 -19.31 0.25
N THR A 141 -15.41 -18.87 -0.16
CA THR A 141 -14.94 -17.50 0.10
C THR A 141 -15.17 -16.62 -1.12
N VAL A 142 -15.81 -15.48 -0.90
CA VAL A 142 -16.06 -14.43 -1.89
C VAL A 142 -15.40 -13.14 -1.40
N THR A 143 -14.73 -12.38 -2.26
CA THR A 143 -13.97 -11.18 -1.86
C THR A 143 -14.44 -9.91 -2.58
N GLU A 144 -13.89 -8.76 -2.18
CA GLU A 144 -14.07 -7.45 -2.83
C GLU A 144 -15.53 -6.98 -2.85
N TRP A 145 -16.27 -7.25 -1.77
CA TRP A 145 -17.63 -6.74 -1.58
C TRP A 145 -17.60 -5.27 -1.14
N ASP A 146 -18.10 -4.37 -1.99
CA ASP A 146 -18.36 -2.97 -1.64
C ASP A 146 -19.57 -2.89 -0.70
N ARG A 147 -19.30 -2.98 0.61
CA ARG A 147 -20.32 -2.96 1.67
C ARG A 147 -21.01 -1.60 1.72
N GLU A 148 -20.24 -0.53 1.61
CA GLU A 148 -20.68 0.86 1.71
C GLU A 148 -21.59 1.23 0.54
N GLY A 149 -21.25 0.78 -0.67
CA GLY A 149 -22.16 0.85 -1.82
C GLY A 149 -23.40 -0.03 -1.68
N PHE A 150 -23.28 -1.18 -1.02
CA PHE A 150 -24.42 -2.09 -0.80
C PHE A 150 -25.45 -1.55 0.19
N THR A 151 -25.02 -0.93 1.30
CA THR A 151 -25.92 -0.35 2.30
C THR A 151 -26.69 0.84 1.75
N THR A 152 -26.03 1.70 0.97
CA THR A 152 -26.64 2.89 0.35
C THR A 152 -27.72 2.55 -0.68
N LEU A 153 -27.71 1.35 -1.25
CA LEU A 153 -28.73 0.85 -2.20
C LEU A 153 -29.92 0.13 -1.52
N ASN A 154 -30.21 0.42 -0.24
CA ASN A 154 -31.27 -0.17 0.59
C ASN A 154 -31.11 -1.68 0.89
N GLY A 155 -29.86 -2.16 1.01
CA GLY A 155 -29.53 -3.55 1.35
C GLY A 155 -29.09 -3.72 2.81
N GLY A 156 -30.01 -4.01 3.73
CA GLY A 156 -29.63 -4.58 5.02
C GLY A 156 -29.11 -6.00 4.83
N ALA A 157 -27.83 -6.26 5.14
CA ALA A 157 -27.27 -7.61 5.05
C ALA A 157 -27.91 -8.53 6.12
N ASN A 158 -28.51 -9.63 5.67
CA ASN A 158 -29.05 -10.66 6.55
C ASN A 158 -28.75 -12.04 5.97
N LYS A 159 -28.26 -12.95 6.80
CA LYS A 159 -27.78 -14.30 6.43
C LYS A 159 -28.79 -15.08 5.59
N SER A 160 -30.09 -14.82 5.75
CA SER A 160 -31.16 -15.40 4.92
C SER A 160 -30.96 -15.17 3.42
N MET A 161 -30.34 -14.05 3.03
CA MET A 161 -29.95 -13.78 1.66
C MET A 161 -29.00 -14.85 1.11
N LEU A 162 -28.00 -15.24 1.89
CA LEU A 162 -27.03 -16.26 1.50
C LEU A 162 -27.56 -17.68 1.71
N ASP A 163 -28.43 -17.88 2.70
CA ASP A 163 -29.09 -19.16 2.93
C ASP A 163 -30.05 -19.55 1.80
N SER A 164 -30.57 -18.57 1.06
CA SER A 164 -31.46 -18.78 -0.09
C SER A 164 -30.75 -19.27 -1.37
N LEU A 165 -29.41 -19.26 -1.40
CA LEU A 165 -28.64 -19.77 -2.53
C LEU A 165 -28.76 -21.30 -2.60
N ASN A 166 -28.71 -21.84 -3.82
CA ASN A 166 -28.86 -23.27 -4.06
C ASN A 166 -27.55 -24.02 -3.71
N THR A 167 -27.24 -24.09 -2.43
CA THR A 167 -26.05 -24.76 -1.91
C THR A 167 -26.20 -25.17 -0.45
N THR A 168 -25.44 -26.20 -0.07
CA THR A 168 -25.21 -26.59 1.33
C THR A 168 -23.88 -26.06 1.87
N ARG A 169 -23.11 -25.32 1.08
CA ARG A 169 -21.81 -24.79 1.50
C ARG A 169 -21.97 -23.71 2.57
N PRO A 170 -21.07 -23.64 3.56
CA PRO A 170 -20.87 -22.41 4.30
C PRO A 170 -20.34 -21.34 3.35
N ILE A 171 -20.80 -20.10 3.50
CA ILE A 171 -20.42 -18.96 2.65
C ILE A 171 -19.89 -17.84 3.53
N ALA A 172 -18.77 -17.26 3.12
CA ALA A 172 -18.21 -16.04 3.70
C ALA A 172 -17.85 -15.03 2.60
N ILE A 173 -18.39 -13.83 2.71
CA ILE A 173 -18.15 -12.69 1.82
C ILE A 173 -17.30 -11.68 2.58
N ILE A 174 -16.08 -11.47 2.13
CA ILE A 174 -15.15 -10.51 2.68
C ILE A 174 -15.39 -9.15 2.01
N ALA A 175 -15.67 -8.13 2.84
CA ALA A 175 -15.76 -6.75 2.36
C ALA A 175 -14.44 -6.29 1.76
N SER A 176 -14.50 -5.35 0.80
CA SER A 176 -13.30 -4.72 0.23
C SER A 176 -12.39 -4.15 1.32
N SER A 177 -12.97 -3.54 2.36
CA SER A 177 -12.20 -3.03 3.50
C SER A 177 -11.40 -4.09 4.27
N GLN A 178 -11.61 -5.39 4.07
CA GLN A 178 -10.99 -6.48 4.86
C GLN A 178 -11.37 -6.50 6.36
N HIS A 179 -12.09 -5.51 6.87
CA HIS A 179 -12.49 -5.43 8.28
C HIS A 179 -13.82 -6.16 8.58
N ASN A 180 -14.58 -6.55 7.55
CA ASN A 180 -15.91 -7.13 7.71
C ASN A 180 -16.08 -8.41 6.89
N ILE A 181 -16.78 -9.39 7.47
CA ILE A 181 -17.17 -10.63 6.77
C ILE A 181 -18.67 -10.87 6.97
N PHE A 182 -19.40 -11.03 5.87
CA PHE A 182 -20.80 -11.41 5.88
C PHE A 182 -20.96 -12.91 5.57
N VAL A 183 -21.60 -13.63 6.47
CA VAL A 183 -21.69 -15.10 6.44
C VAL A 183 -23.13 -15.62 6.44
N ASN A 184 -23.31 -16.83 5.92
CA ASN A 184 -24.59 -17.54 6.00
C ASN A 184 -24.76 -18.30 7.33
N SER A 185 -25.93 -18.90 7.57
CA SER A 185 -26.22 -19.63 8.81
C SER A 185 -25.26 -20.80 9.04
N ARG A 186 -24.82 -21.46 7.96
CA ARG A 186 -23.93 -22.63 8.00
C ARG A 186 -22.52 -22.25 8.45
N ALA A 187 -22.00 -21.11 7.98
CA ALA A 187 -20.72 -20.58 8.44
C ALA A 187 -20.75 -20.13 9.91
N LEU A 188 -21.87 -19.57 10.40
CA LEU A 188 -22.04 -19.27 11.83
C LEU A 188 -22.02 -20.54 12.69
N GLN A 189 -22.60 -21.65 12.20
CA GLN A 189 -22.56 -22.95 12.89
C GLN A 189 -21.12 -23.48 13.00
N LEU A 190 -20.28 -23.32 11.97
CA LEU A 190 -18.88 -23.76 12.02
C LEU A 190 -18.05 -23.08 13.12
N ILE A 191 -18.40 -21.85 13.48
CA ILE A 191 -17.73 -21.08 14.55
C ILE A 191 -18.51 -21.12 15.87
N ASN A 192 -19.54 -21.97 15.97
CA ASN A 192 -20.42 -22.09 17.13
C ASN A 192 -21.05 -20.75 17.60
N ALA A 193 -21.30 -19.84 16.66
CA ALA A 193 -21.92 -18.56 16.98
C ALA A 193 -23.43 -18.71 17.17
N THR A 194 -23.94 -18.21 18.29
CA THR A 194 -25.35 -18.25 18.68
C THR A 194 -25.88 -16.86 19.02
N ARG A 195 -27.19 -16.79 19.31
CA ARG A 195 -27.83 -15.58 19.79
C ARG A 195 -27.21 -15.04 21.08
N ASP A 196 -26.56 -15.87 21.89
CA ASP A 196 -25.99 -15.43 23.16
C ASP A 196 -24.47 -15.28 23.12
N THR A 197 -23.83 -15.53 21.96
CA THR A 197 -22.39 -15.31 21.79
C THR A 197 -22.05 -13.82 22.02
N PRO A 198 -21.19 -13.50 23.00
CA PRO A 198 -20.80 -12.13 23.27
C PRO A 198 -19.92 -11.58 22.12
N ASN A 199 -19.93 -10.26 21.98
CA ASN A 199 -18.97 -9.59 21.10
C ASN A 199 -17.54 -9.78 21.65
N PRO A 200 -16.54 -10.08 20.81
CA PRO A 200 -15.15 -10.08 21.25
C PRO A 200 -14.66 -8.64 21.54
N PRO A 201 -13.60 -8.47 22.34
CA PRO A 201 -12.94 -7.18 22.47
C PRO A 201 -12.57 -6.61 21.09
N GLY A 202 -12.86 -5.32 20.84
CA GLY A 202 -12.59 -4.68 19.55
C GLY A 202 -13.34 -5.31 18.37
N GLY A 203 -14.50 -5.94 18.58
CA GLY A 203 -15.30 -6.47 17.48
C GLY A 203 -16.79 -6.56 17.75
N ARG A 204 -17.56 -6.74 16.67
CA ARG A 204 -19.03 -6.73 16.74
C ARG A 204 -19.62 -7.87 15.91
N ILE A 205 -20.53 -8.60 16.53
CA ILE A 205 -21.37 -9.61 15.88
C ILE A 205 -22.73 -8.96 15.60
N GLY A 206 -23.09 -8.83 14.33
CA GLY A 206 -24.30 -8.14 13.90
C GLY A 206 -25.58 -8.88 14.30
N ARG A 207 -26.51 -8.16 14.91
CA ARG A 207 -27.81 -8.66 15.39
C ARG A 207 -28.94 -7.79 14.88
N ASP A 208 -30.08 -8.40 14.59
CA ASP A 208 -31.28 -7.65 14.24
C ASP A 208 -32.02 -7.12 15.48
N ALA A 209 -33.13 -6.41 15.27
CA ALA A 209 -33.94 -5.83 16.35
C ALA A 209 -34.54 -6.89 17.31
N LYS A 210 -34.60 -8.17 16.89
CA LYS A 210 -35.06 -9.28 17.74
C LYS A 210 -33.91 -9.94 18.48
N GLY A 211 -32.66 -9.57 18.20
CA GLY A 211 -31.44 -10.13 18.77
C GLY A 211 -30.86 -11.30 17.97
N ASP A 212 -31.47 -11.68 16.85
CA ASP A 212 -31.03 -12.81 16.04
C ASP A 212 -29.81 -12.42 15.21
N LEU A 213 -28.89 -13.38 15.02
CA LEU A 213 -27.66 -13.15 14.26
C LEU A 213 -27.98 -12.79 12.81
N THR A 214 -27.45 -11.67 12.33
CA THR A 214 -27.58 -11.23 10.93
C THR A 214 -26.57 -11.90 10.01
N GLY A 215 -25.50 -12.49 10.56
CA GLY A 215 -24.36 -12.99 9.78
C GLY A 215 -23.30 -11.95 9.46
N MET A 216 -23.48 -10.68 9.85
CA MET A 216 -22.40 -9.70 9.76
C MET A 216 -21.41 -9.87 10.92
N LEU A 217 -20.12 -9.96 10.61
CA LEU A 217 -19.02 -10.00 11.57
C LEU A 217 -18.06 -8.85 11.26
N GLU A 218 -17.66 -8.10 12.29
CA GLU A 218 -16.86 -6.89 12.14
C GLU A 218 -15.65 -6.92 13.08
N GLU A 219 -14.52 -6.41 12.58
CA GLU A 219 -13.25 -6.30 13.29
C GLU A 219 -12.82 -7.65 13.91
N ASN A 220 -12.51 -7.73 15.20
CA ASN A 220 -12.07 -8.99 15.81
C ASN A 220 -13.12 -10.12 15.75
N ALA A 221 -14.39 -9.84 15.45
CA ALA A 221 -15.39 -10.88 15.23
C ALA A 221 -15.15 -11.69 13.94
N VAL A 222 -14.31 -11.21 13.01
CA VAL A 222 -13.98 -11.95 11.78
C VAL A 222 -12.96 -13.07 12.00
N VAL A 223 -12.20 -13.03 13.11
CA VAL A 223 -11.07 -13.93 13.37
C VAL A 223 -11.42 -15.42 13.25
N PRO A 224 -12.52 -15.92 13.86
CA PRO A 224 -12.87 -17.34 13.75
C PRO A 224 -13.12 -17.78 12.31
N ILE A 225 -13.75 -16.93 11.48
CA ILE A 225 -13.96 -17.23 10.06
C ILE A 225 -12.65 -17.17 9.27
N ARG A 226 -11.79 -16.19 9.53
CA ARG A 226 -10.46 -16.11 8.88
C ARG A 226 -9.60 -17.33 9.19
N ALA A 227 -9.68 -17.87 10.40
CA ALA A 227 -8.99 -19.11 10.76
C ALA A 227 -9.49 -20.33 9.94
N LEU A 228 -10.81 -20.41 9.68
CA LEU A 228 -11.39 -21.47 8.84
C LEU A 228 -11.04 -21.31 7.36
N MET A 229 -10.78 -20.09 6.88
CA MET A 229 -10.50 -19.83 5.47
C MET A 229 -9.19 -20.45 4.99
N GLY A 230 -8.18 -20.61 5.87
CA GLY A 230 -6.88 -21.14 5.48
C GLY A 230 -6.29 -20.40 4.27
N ASP A 231 -5.90 -21.15 3.23
CA ASP A 231 -5.42 -20.61 1.96
C ASP A 231 -6.55 -20.21 0.98
N ARG A 232 -7.81 -20.36 1.38
CA ARG A 232 -9.03 -20.13 0.57
C ARG A 232 -9.09 -21.05 -0.67
N GLY A 233 -8.51 -22.25 -0.58
CA GLY A 233 -8.39 -23.19 -1.70
C GLY A 233 -7.44 -22.72 -2.80
N ILE A 234 -6.63 -21.69 -2.52
CA ILE A 234 -5.68 -21.10 -3.45
C ILE A 234 -4.31 -21.13 -2.79
N ALA A 235 -3.41 -21.95 -3.33
CA ALA A 235 -2.06 -22.09 -2.84
C ALA A 235 -1.37 -20.70 -2.74
N GLN A 236 -0.62 -20.48 -1.67
CA GLN A 236 0.06 -19.20 -1.46
C GLN A 236 1.03 -18.85 -2.59
N LEU A 237 1.67 -19.85 -3.21
CA LEU A 237 2.52 -19.65 -4.38
C LEU A 237 1.72 -19.12 -5.58
N ASP A 238 0.51 -19.65 -5.82
CA ASP A 238 -0.35 -19.18 -6.90
C ASP A 238 -0.80 -17.74 -6.64
N ALA A 239 -1.22 -17.44 -5.40
CA ALA A 239 -1.58 -16.08 -5.01
C ALA A 239 -0.41 -15.10 -5.18
N ALA A 240 0.78 -15.47 -4.72
CA ALA A 240 2.00 -14.70 -4.88
C ALA A 240 2.33 -14.46 -6.37
N THR A 241 2.23 -15.50 -7.20
CA THR A 241 2.49 -15.44 -8.65
C THR A 241 1.54 -14.47 -9.35
N ALA A 242 0.24 -14.53 -9.01
CA ALA A 242 -0.76 -13.61 -9.54
C ALA A 242 -0.49 -12.16 -9.11
N ALA A 243 -0.12 -11.96 -7.83
CA ALA A 243 0.15 -10.64 -7.27
C ALA A 243 1.35 -9.95 -7.94
N ILE A 244 2.50 -10.61 -7.99
CA ILE A 244 3.72 -10.03 -8.59
C ILE A 244 3.55 -9.70 -10.08
N SER A 245 2.63 -10.38 -10.76
CA SER A 245 2.25 -10.08 -12.14
C SER A 245 1.64 -8.70 -12.30
N GLN A 246 0.78 -8.30 -11.38
CA GLN A 246 0.21 -6.96 -11.41
C GLN A 246 1.22 -5.92 -10.96
N LEU A 247 2.00 -6.21 -9.90
CA LEU A 247 3.02 -5.29 -9.38
C LEU A 247 4.02 -4.86 -10.46
N ARG A 248 4.60 -5.81 -11.20
CA ARG A 248 5.59 -5.50 -12.26
C ARG A 248 4.99 -4.69 -13.41
N ARG A 249 3.71 -4.89 -13.75
CA ARG A 249 3.00 -4.11 -14.79
C ARG A 249 2.68 -2.68 -14.35
N LYS A 250 2.52 -2.49 -13.04
CA LYS A 250 2.21 -1.20 -12.41
C LYS A 250 3.44 -0.42 -11.96
N GLY A 251 4.62 -0.99 -12.18
CA GLY A 251 5.88 -0.32 -11.89
C GLY A 251 6.36 -0.44 -10.44
N ILE A 252 5.75 -1.34 -9.66
CA ILE A 252 6.16 -1.59 -8.28
C ILE A 252 7.40 -2.51 -8.29
N THR A 253 8.55 -1.98 -7.87
CA THR A 253 9.83 -2.70 -7.79
C THR A 253 10.11 -3.25 -6.39
N SER A 254 9.48 -2.67 -5.37
CA SER A 254 9.57 -3.09 -3.97
C SER A 254 8.22 -2.91 -3.28
N PHE A 255 7.90 -3.73 -2.28
CA PHE A 255 6.68 -3.56 -1.51
C PHE A 255 6.80 -4.08 -0.07
N LEU A 256 5.94 -3.60 0.82
CA LEU A 256 5.70 -4.14 2.16
C LEU A 256 4.42 -4.98 2.17
N ASP A 257 4.55 -6.30 2.33
CA ASP A 257 3.42 -7.17 2.66
C ASP A 257 3.00 -6.88 4.11
N ALA A 258 1.89 -6.17 4.25
CA ALA A 258 1.50 -5.46 5.46
C ALA A 258 1.05 -6.39 6.59
N LEU A 259 0.69 -7.65 6.29
CA LEU A 259 0.25 -8.62 7.29
C LEU A 259 0.37 -10.07 6.76
N GLN A 260 1.39 -10.82 7.18
CA GLN A 260 1.46 -12.27 6.93
C GLN A 260 1.98 -13.05 8.13
N THR A 261 1.69 -14.35 8.10
CA THR A 261 2.47 -15.37 8.83
C THR A 261 3.58 -15.92 7.93
N PRO A 262 4.63 -16.53 8.50
CA PRO A 262 5.78 -17.01 7.71
C PRO A 262 5.38 -18.02 6.63
N HIS A 263 5.93 -17.86 5.44
CA HIS A 263 5.68 -18.75 4.32
C HIS A 263 6.85 -18.80 3.32
N THR A 264 6.79 -19.75 2.38
CA THR A 264 7.87 -20.02 1.42
C THR A 264 7.62 -19.48 0.01
N ALA A 265 6.41 -18.98 -0.30
CA ALA A 265 6.05 -18.53 -1.65
C ALA A 265 7.06 -17.55 -2.30
N TRP A 266 7.58 -16.58 -1.55
CA TRP A 266 8.59 -15.63 -2.07
C TRP A 266 9.91 -16.32 -2.40
N SER A 267 10.40 -17.20 -1.52
CA SER A 267 11.60 -18.01 -1.78
C SER A 267 11.40 -18.97 -2.94
N SER A 268 10.20 -19.55 -3.10
CA SER A 268 9.87 -20.41 -4.25
C SER A 268 9.92 -19.64 -5.57
N LEU A 269 9.28 -18.47 -5.64
CA LEU A 269 9.37 -17.58 -6.80
C LEU A 269 10.81 -17.14 -7.08
N LYS A 270 11.60 -16.86 -6.03
CA LYS A 270 13.02 -16.53 -6.20
C LYS A 270 13.79 -17.70 -6.80
N SER A 271 13.55 -18.93 -6.35
CA SER A 271 14.24 -20.14 -6.81
C SER A 271 13.99 -20.47 -8.29
N THR A 272 12.84 -20.07 -8.82
CA THR A 272 12.50 -20.19 -10.25
C THR A 272 12.83 -18.94 -11.05
N ASN A 273 13.49 -17.95 -10.43
CA ASN A 273 13.78 -16.64 -11.01
C ASN A 273 12.51 -15.88 -11.45
N GLU A 274 11.38 -16.12 -10.81
CA GLU A 274 10.09 -15.46 -11.08
C GLU A 274 9.75 -14.37 -10.06
N LEU A 275 10.50 -14.24 -8.96
CA LEU A 275 10.33 -13.10 -8.06
C LEU A 275 10.76 -11.82 -8.77
N THR A 276 9.81 -10.93 -9.07
CA THR A 276 10.02 -9.73 -9.91
C THR A 276 10.00 -8.42 -9.12
N ALA A 277 9.98 -8.47 -7.79
CA ALA A 277 10.00 -7.31 -6.91
C ALA A 277 10.65 -7.68 -5.56
N ARG A 278 11.23 -6.70 -4.87
CA ARG A 278 11.77 -6.84 -3.51
C ARG A 278 10.65 -6.87 -2.48
N VAL A 279 10.73 -7.83 -1.56
CA VAL A 279 9.68 -8.06 -0.57
C VAL A 279 10.16 -7.63 0.81
N PHE A 280 9.47 -6.68 1.40
CA PHE A 280 9.51 -6.42 2.84
C PHE A 280 8.25 -7.03 3.43
N ASN A 281 8.32 -7.63 4.62
CA ASN A 281 7.19 -8.28 5.26
C ASN A 281 7.01 -7.75 6.67
N ASN A 282 5.75 -7.57 7.04
CA ASN A 282 5.34 -7.49 8.43
C ASN A 282 4.91 -8.88 8.92
N PHE A 283 5.45 -9.30 10.05
CA PHE A 283 4.87 -10.40 10.81
C PHE A 283 3.63 -9.90 11.54
N GLY A 284 2.48 -10.55 11.38
CA GLY A 284 1.33 -10.19 12.21
C GLY A 284 0.30 -11.29 12.38
N ILE A 285 -0.38 -11.23 13.51
CA ILE A 285 -1.47 -12.12 13.91
C ILE A 285 -2.64 -11.22 14.29
N PHE A 286 -3.82 -11.49 13.71
CA PHE A 286 -5.01 -10.68 13.97
C PHE A 286 -5.61 -11.01 15.34
N GLY A 287 -5.97 -9.99 16.13
CA GLY A 287 -6.76 -10.12 17.36
C GLY A 287 -6.08 -10.74 18.59
N SER A 288 -4.78 -11.07 18.54
CA SER A 288 -4.04 -11.60 19.69
C SER A 288 -3.32 -10.47 20.47
N THR A 289 -3.40 -10.53 21.80
CA THR A 289 -2.67 -9.64 22.72
C THR A 289 -1.49 -10.33 23.43
N ASP A 290 -1.16 -11.57 23.05
CA ASP A 290 0.05 -12.24 23.53
C ASP A 290 1.30 -11.73 22.80
N PHE A 291 1.66 -10.47 23.10
CA PHE A 291 2.72 -9.74 22.41
C PHE A 291 4.07 -10.43 22.53
N SER A 292 4.38 -11.03 23.67
CA SER A 292 5.64 -11.75 23.88
C SER A 292 5.80 -12.91 22.92
N THR A 293 4.75 -13.71 22.72
CA THR A 293 4.75 -14.80 21.74
C THR A 293 4.83 -14.28 20.31
N ILE A 294 4.04 -13.26 19.96
CA ILE A 294 4.05 -12.62 18.63
C ILE A 294 5.46 -12.14 18.25
N ILE A 295 6.12 -11.42 19.15
CA ILE A 295 7.45 -10.84 18.91
C ILE A 295 8.50 -11.94 18.83
N SER A 296 8.41 -12.96 19.69
CA SER A 296 9.33 -14.10 19.64
C SER A 296 9.24 -14.85 18.31
N GLN A 297 8.02 -15.05 17.80
CA GLN A 297 7.78 -15.66 16.48
C GLN A 297 8.26 -14.75 15.34
N ALA A 298 8.04 -13.44 15.44
CA ALA A 298 8.53 -12.47 14.46
C ALA A 298 10.06 -12.49 14.35
N VAL A 299 10.76 -12.49 15.48
CA VAL A 299 12.23 -12.60 15.54
C VAL A 299 12.72 -13.94 14.97
N ALA A 300 12.03 -15.04 15.26
CA ALA A 300 12.37 -16.35 14.69
C ALA A 300 12.19 -16.36 13.17
N SER A 301 11.10 -15.76 12.67
CA SER A 301 10.80 -15.64 11.24
C SER A 301 11.86 -14.82 10.52
N ARG A 302 12.25 -13.68 11.10
CA ARG A 302 13.37 -12.85 10.63
C ARG A 302 14.65 -13.67 10.52
N LYS A 303 15.02 -14.41 11.56
CA LYS A 303 16.24 -15.24 11.56
C LYS A 303 16.22 -16.33 10.47
N GLN A 304 15.04 -16.86 10.16
CA GLN A 304 14.89 -17.96 9.21
C GLN A 304 14.78 -17.51 7.75
N LEU A 305 14.09 -16.39 7.49
CA LEU A 305 13.65 -16.00 6.15
C LEU A 305 14.34 -14.75 5.61
N ASP A 306 15.03 -13.96 6.45
CA ASP A 306 15.70 -12.76 5.96
C ASP A 306 16.84 -13.06 5.02
N GLU A 307 16.89 -12.27 3.95
CA GLU A 307 17.96 -12.28 2.99
C GLU A 307 18.72 -10.94 2.99
N ALA A 308 19.98 -10.99 2.54
CA ALA A 308 20.76 -9.78 2.32
C ALA A 308 20.09 -8.92 1.25
N LEU A 309 20.05 -7.61 1.48
CA LEU A 309 19.54 -6.66 0.49
C LEU A 309 20.60 -6.49 -0.62
N VAL A 310 20.35 -7.10 -1.76
CA VAL A 310 21.21 -7.09 -2.95
C VAL A 310 20.40 -6.71 -4.21
N ALA A 311 21.08 -6.51 -5.34
CA ALA A 311 20.44 -6.10 -6.59
C ALA A 311 19.38 -7.11 -7.05
N ALA A 312 19.59 -8.42 -6.87
CA ALA A 312 18.55 -9.42 -7.14
C ALA A 312 17.44 -9.36 -6.07
N PRO A 313 16.15 -9.52 -6.45
CA PRO A 313 15.06 -9.48 -5.48
C PRO A 313 15.14 -10.63 -4.47
N GLY A 314 14.75 -10.32 -3.25
CA GLY A 314 14.71 -11.22 -2.11
C GLY A 314 13.70 -10.70 -1.09
N GLN A 315 13.71 -11.27 0.12
CA GLN A 315 12.77 -10.90 1.18
C GLN A 315 13.43 -10.48 2.49
N GLN A 316 12.74 -9.63 3.27
CA GLN A 316 13.10 -9.26 4.64
C GLN A 316 11.83 -9.15 5.52
N TRP A 317 11.97 -9.47 6.81
CA TRP A 317 10.93 -9.46 7.85
C TRP A 317 11.37 -8.53 8.99
N ARG A 318 11.08 -7.23 8.85
CA ARG A 318 11.62 -6.19 9.75
C ARG A 318 10.63 -5.67 10.77
N ASN A 319 9.34 -5.95 10.60
CA ASN A 319 8.28 -5.30 11.33
C ASN A 319 7.28 -6.28 11.94
N VAL A 320 6.63 -5.88 13.03
CA VAL A 320 5.41 -6.48 13.55
C VAL A 320 4.21 -5.61 13.13
N LYS A 321 3.12 -6.23 12.65
CA LYS A 321 1.86 -5.55 12.33
C LYS A 321 0.89 -5.64 13.51
N PHE A 322 0.27 -4.52 13.86
CA PHE A 322 -0.83 -4.47 14.83
C PHE A 322 -1.95 -3.51 14.42
N PHE A 323 -3.17 -3.75 14.92
CA PHE A 323 -4.34 -2.92 14.68
C PHE A 323 -4.81 -2.30 16.00
N ILE A 324 -4.83 -0.97 16.10
CA ILE A 324 -5.33 -0.30 17.32
C ILE A 324 -6.83 -0.08 17.25
N ASP A 325 -7.35 0.25 16.07
CA ASP A 325 -8.76 0.48 15.82
C ASP A 325 -9.21 -0.20 14.52
N GLY A 326 -10.45 0.09 14.09
CA GLY A 326 -10.99 -0.32 12.79
C GLY A 326 -11.13 0.86 11.82
N ILE A 327 -12.20 0.86 11.05
CA ILE A 327 -12.44 1.78 9.93
C ILE A 327 -13.52 2.84 10.21
N LEU A 328 -13.40 3.97 9.51
CA LEU A 328 -14.27 5.15 9.67
C LEU A 328 -15.70 5.02 9.13
N PRO A 329 -16.00 4.26 8.06
CA PRO A 329 -17.33 4.26 7.47
C PRO A 329 -18.45 3.99 8.47
N SER A 330 -19.58 4.68 8.34
CA SER A 330 -20.81 4.60 9.15
C SER A 330 -21.39 3.20 9.23
N SER A 331 -21.08 2.33 8.26
CA SER A 331 -21.45 0.92 8.34
C SER A 331 -20.72 0.16 9.45
N SER A 332 -19.53 0.62 9.88
CA SER A 332 -18.72 0.00 10.93
C SER A 332 -18.59 0.88 12.18
N GLU A 333 -18.30 2.19 12.02
CA GLU A 333 -18.01 3.13 13.12
C GLU A 333 -16.96 2.59 14.10
N SER A 334 -15.92 1.94 13.60
CA SER A 334 -14.98 1.17 14.42
C SER A 334 -13.63 1.86 14.65
N SER A 335 -13.27 2.88 13.86
CA SER A 335 -12.11 3.73 14.15
C SER A 335 -12.26 4.47 15.48
N TRP A 336 -11.16 4.65 16.21
CA TRP A 336 -11.15 5.20 17.55
C TRP A 336 -10.92 6.70 17.52
N LEU A 337 -11.88 7.46 18.07
CA LEU A 337 -11.98 8.90 17.86
C LEU A 337 -11.82 9.75 19.13
N LEU A 338 -11.41 11.00 18.94
CA LEU A 338 -11.32 11.98 20.02
C LEU A 338 -12.72 12.43 20.47
N ASN A 339 -13.60 12.67 19.50
CA ASN A 339 -15.01 13.05 19.68
C ASN A 339 -15.93 11.93 19.17
N PRO A 340 -17.13 11.75 19.75
CA PRO A 340 -17.98 10.62 19.40
C PRO A 340 -18.53 10.77 17.97
N TYR A 341 -18.92 9.64 17.37
CA TYR A 341 -19.72 9.63 16.15
C TYR A 341 -21.05 10.39 16.35
N LEU A 342 -21.54 11.02 15.28
CA LEU A 342 -22.81 11.75 15.32
C LEU A 342 -23.97 10.77 15.13
N VAL A 343 -25.08 11.03 15.82
CA VAL A 343 -26.35 10.28 15.70
C VAL A 343 -27.51 11.25 15.47
N GLN A 344 -28.61 10.76 14.92
CA GLN A 344 -29.84 11.54 14.82
C GLN A 344 -30.59 11.59 16.16
N ASP A 345 -30.93 12.79 16.60
CA ASP A 345 -31.86 13.00 17.71
C ASP A 345 -33.32 12.69 17.31
N SER A 346 -34.26 12.79 18.25
CA SER A 346 -35.69 12.56 17.99
C SER A 346 -36.34 13.53 17.00
N LYS A 347 -35.65 14.62 16.64
CA LYS A 347 -36.07 15.63 15.66
C LYS A 347 -35.33 15.48 14.32
N GLY A 348 -34.45 14.48 14.20
CA GLY A 348 -33.65 14.23 12.99
C GLY A 348 -32.39 15.09 12.87
N ASN A 349 -32.00 15.83 13.91
CA ASN A 349 -30.75 16.61 13.90
C ASN A 349 -29.56 15.69 14.21
N TRP A 350 -28.45 15.88 13.51
CA TRP A 350 -27.19 15.21 13.81
C TRP A 350 -26.51 15.85 15.02
N VAL A 351 -26.37 15.10 16.10
CA VAL A 351 -25.79 15.54 17.38
C VAL A 351 -24.72 14.55 17.84
N PRO A 352 -23.77 14.96 18.69
CA PRO A 352 -22.81 14.03 19.29
C PRO A 352 -23.52 12.87 19.99
N GLY A 353 -23.17 11.64 19.60
CA GLY A 353 -23.57 10.42 20.28
C GLY A 353 -22.70 10.14 21.50
N ASN A 354 -22.58 8.85 21.85
CA ASN A 354 -21.73 8.35 22.93
C ASN A 354 -20.73 7.27 22.47
N HIS A 355 -20.70 6.96 21.17
CA HIS A 355 -19.84 5.94 20.58
C HIS A 355 -18.56 6.57 20.04
N PHE A 356 -17.40 6.05 20.44
CA PHE A 356 -16.08 6.58 20.07
C PHE A 356 -15.28 5.62 19.19
N GLY A 357 -15.86 4.51 18.74
CA GLY A 357 -15.15 3.45 18.02
C GLY A 357 -14.96 2.18 18.84
N LEU A 358 -14.22 1.24 18.26
CA LEU A 358 -13.94 -0.08 18.82
C LEU A 358 -12.43 -0.31 18.94
N PRO A 359 -11.74 0.30 19.94
CA PRO A 359 -10.32 0.07 20.12
C PRO A 359 -10.03 -1.39 20.47
N ASN A 360 -9.03 -1.98 19.82
CA ASN A 360 -8.57 -3.35 20.07
C ASN A 360 -7.75 -3.48 21.35
N THR A 361 -7.16 -2.37 21.80
CA THR A 361 -6.27 -2.33 22.96
C THR A 361 -6.35 -0.99 23.67
N ASN A 362 -5.72 -0.88 24.84
CA ASN A 362 -5.56 0.37 25.56
C ASN A 362 -4.10 0.88 25.47
N GLN A 363 -3.87 2.11 25.96
CA GLN A 363 -2.55 2.75 25.91
C GLN A 363 -1.44 1.94 26.59
N THR A 364 -1.72 1.33 27.75
CA THR A 364 -0.73 0.54 28.51
C THR A 364 -0.28 -0.69 27.73
N GLU A 365 -1.23 -1.44 27.17
CA GLU A 365 -0.93 -2.63 26.37
C GLU A 365 -0.24 -2.27 25.05
N LEU A 366 -0.63 -1.16 24.40
CA LEU A 366 0.07 -0.65 23.22
C LEU A 366 1.52 -0.23 23.54
N GLN A 367 1.74 0.45 24.67
CA GLN A 367 3.09 0.80 25.12
C GLN A 367 3.93 -0.44 25.36
N LYS A 368 3.36 -1.48 25.97
CA LYS A 368 4.04 -2.77 26.16
C LYS A 368 4.41 -3.41 24.82
N LEU A 369 3.49 -3.47 23.86
CA LEU A 369 3.76 -3.97 22.51
C LEU A 369 4.91 -3.21 21.85
N LEU A 370 4.85 -1.88 21.88
CA LEU A 370 5.88 -1.03 21.27
C LEU A 370 7.25 -1.25 21.91
N THR A 371 7.34 -1.22 23.24
CA THR A 371 8.60 -1.47 23.97
C THR A 371 9.18 -2.84 23.61
N LEU A 372 8.39 -3.91 23.71
CA LEU A 372 8.87 -5.26 23.43
C LEU A 372 9.33 -5.42 21.97
N THR A 373 8.64 -4.77 21.02
CA THR A 373 8.97 -4.84 19.59
C THR A 373 10.30 -4.15 19.30
N LEU A 374 10.48 -2.94 19.83
CA LEU A 374 11.70 -2.16 19.63
C LEU A 374 12.91 -2.78 20.36
N ASP A 375 12.72 -3.33 21.55
CA ASP A 375 13.78 -4.01 22.31
C ASP A 375 14.24 -5.30 21.61
N ALA A 376 13.38 -5.93 20.81
CA ALA A 376 13.73 -7.06 19.96
C ALA A 376 14.44 -6.65 18.64
N GLY A 377 14.63 -5.35 18.41
CA GLY A 377 15.20 -4.80 17.18
C GLY A 377 14.30 -4.99 15.96
N MET A 378 12.98 -4.94 16.17
CA MET A 378 11.94 -4.97 15.14
C MET A 378 11.24 -3.61 15.07
N GLY A 379 10.73 -3.22 13.91
CA GLY A 379 9.82 -2.07 13.77
C GLY A 379 8.37 -2.45 14.09
N LEU A 380 7.54 -1.45 14.40
CA LEU A 380 6.11 -1.63 14.59
C LEU A 380 5.34 -0.90 13.47
N HIS A 381 4.59 -1.64 12.67
CA HIS A 381 3.69 -1.10 11.66
C HIS A 381 2.25 -1.17 12.20
N VAL A 382 1.60 -0.03 12.37
CA VAL A 382 0.37 0.08 13.16
C VAL A 382 -0.77 0.60 12.31
N HIS A 383 -1.87 -0.13 12.21
CA HIS A 383 -3.13 0.40 11.69
C HIS A 383 -3.75 1.34 12.73
N ALA A 384 -3.90 2.61 12.34
CA ALA A 384 -4.60 3.64 13.10
C ALA A 384 -5.34 4.57 12.12
N SER A 385 -6.66 4.48 12.06
CA SER A 385 -7.47 5.32 11.17
C SER A 385 -8.01 6.57 11.88
N GLY A 386 -8.50 6.42 13.12
CA GLY A 386 -9.07 7.50 13.91
C GLY A 386 -8.04 8.38 14.62
N ASP A 387 -8.42 9.63 14.88
CA ASP A 387 -7.56 10.66 15.50
C ASP A 387 -7.14 10.31 16.94
N ARG A 388 -7.96 9.58 17.70
CA ARG A 388 -7.56 9.08 19.03
C ARG A 388 -6.53 7.97 18.92
N ALA A 389 -6.70 7.04 17.98
CA ALA A 389 -5.71 5.97 17.76
C ALA A 389 -4.34 6.56 17.41
N VAL A 390 -4.31 7.53 16.48
CA VAL A 390 -3.08 8.27 16.13
C VAL A 390 -2.49 8.97 17.36
N ARG A 391 -3.29 9.76 18.09
CA ARG A 391 -2.81 10.48 19.29
C ARG A 391 -2.23 9.54 20.33
N THR A 392 -2.85 8.39 20.57
CA THR A 392 -2.34 7.41 21.54
C THR A 392 -0.95 6.88 21.17
N ILE A 393 -0.68 6.59 19.89
CA ILE A 393 0.67 6.20 19.44
C ILE A 393 1.68 7.32 19.73
N LEU A 394 1.33 8.55 19.34
CA LEU A 394 2.22 9.70 19.50
C LEU A 394 2.48 10.01 20.98
N ASP A 395 1.47 9.89 21.85
CA ASP A 395 1.61 10.10 23.30
C ASP A 395 2.55 9.08 23.93
N ILE A 396 2.45 7.81 23.54
CA ILE A 396 3.37 6.77 23.97
C ILE A 396 4.79 7.09 23.50
N ALA A 397 4.96 7.41 22.21
CA ALA A 397 6.27 7.71 21.64
C ALA A 397 6.94 8.92 22.33
N THR A 398 6.18 10.00 22.59
CA THR A 398 6.64 11.14 23.38
C THR A 398 7.07 10.72 24.78
N GLY A 399 6.27 9.88 25.46
CA GLY A 399 6.55 9.40 26.81
C GLY A 399 7.76 8.47 26.95
N MET A 400 8.16 7.78 25.87
CA MET A 400 9.33 6.89 25.86
C MET A 400 10.68 7.64 25.90
N ASN A 401 10.69 8.96 25.66
CA ASN A 401 11.89 9.80 25.65
C ASN A 401 13.10 9.15 24.91
N ARG A 402 12.81 8.60 23.72
CA ARG A 402 13.74 7.89 22.85
C ARG A 402 13.74 8.55 21.46
N THR A 403 14.90 8.58 20.80
CA THR A 403 14.98 8.95 19.38
C THR A 403 14.53 7.76 18.52
N PHE A 404 13.53 7.98 17.67
CA PHE A 404 13.05 6.97 16.73
C PHE A 404 13.71 7.16 15.37
N ALA A 405 14.16 6.06 14.78
CA ALA A 405 14.40 6.04 13.34
C ALA A 405 13.07 5.91 12.60
N PRO A 406 12.94 6.39 11.35
CA PRO A 406 11.67 6.29 10.61
C PRO A 406 11.11 4.87 10.47
N HIS A 407 11.97 3.84 10.51
CA HIS A 407 11.54 2.44 10.41
C HIS A 407 11.12 1.81 11.74
N ASP A 408 11.30 2.50 12.88
CA ASP A 408 10.92 1.99 14.19
C ASP A 408 9.39 1.93 14.36
N ILE A 409 8.67 2.94 13.87
CA ILE A 409 7.21 3.06 13.98
C ILE A 409 6.67 3.57 12.65
N GLY A 410 5.77 2.82 12.02
CA GLY A 410 4.98 3.31 10.88
C GLY A 410 3.51 3.37 11.24
N ILE A 411 2.88 4.53 11.11
CA ILE A 411 1.43 4.68 11.28
C ILE A 411 0.77 4.51 9.92
N ALA A 412 0.09 3.39 9.71
CA ALA A 412 -0.69 3.15 8.51
C ALA A 412 -2.02 3.89 8.56
N HIS A 413 -2.40 4.41 7.39
CA HIS A 413 -3.63 5.14 7.10
C HIS A 413 -3.63 6.56 7.68
N ALA A 414 -3.76 6.72 8.99
CA ALA A 414 -3.94 8.02 9.67
C ALA A 414 -4.97 8.90 8.95
N GLU A 415 -6.14 8.31 8.67
CA GLU A 415 -7.19 8.95 7.87
C GLU A 415 -7.73 10.21 8.54
N LEU A 416 -7.74 10.25 9.88
CA LEU A 416 -7.99 11.45 10.67
C LEU A 416 -6.78 11.73 11.57
N VAL A 417 -6.28 12.97 11.49
CA VAL A 417 -5.27 13.49 12.42
C VAL A 417 -5.72 14.84 12.96
N ALA A 418 -5.84 14.91 14.28
CA ALA A 418 -6.16 16.14 14.98
C ALA A 418 -5.08 17.21 14.75
N ALA A 419 -5.50 18.48 14.71
CA ALA A 419 -4.62 19.57 14.29
C ALA A 419 -3.37 19.71 15.17
N GLU A 420 -3.52 19.45 16.47
CA GLU A 420 -2.43 19.56 17.46
C GLU A 420 -1.37 18.47 17.31
N ASP A 421 -1.70 17.36 16.62
CA ASP A 421 -0.79 16.21 16.50
C ASP A 421 0.07 16.24 15.23
N ARG A 422 -0.25 17.09 14.25
CA ARG A 422 0.37 17.04 12.91
C ARG A 422 1.88 17.28 12.94
N ASN A 423 2.34 18.24 13.74
CA ASN A 423 3.77 18.54 13.86
C ASN A 423 4.55 17.44 14.59
N ARG A 424 3.87 16.67 15.45
CA ARG A 424 4.50 15.61 16.26
C ARG A 424 5.08 14.49 15.40
N PHE A 425 4.52 14.24 14.22
CA PHE A 425 5.09 13.27 13.27
C PHE A 425 6.52 13.63 12.88
N GLN A 426 6.76 14.91 12.55
CA GLN A 426 8.11 15.40 12.22
C GLN A 426 9.02 15.39 13.47
N GLU A 427 8.52 15.93 14.59
CA GLU A 427 9.28 16.03 15.84
C GLU A 427 9.76 14.67 16.36
N LEU A 428 8.93 13.63 16.20
CA LEU A 428 9.24 12.26 16.62
C LEU A 428 9.90 11.42 15.53
N GLY A 429 9.97 11.91 14.29
CA GLY A 429 10.49 11.14 13.14
C GLY A 429 9.61 9.94 12.73
N ILE A 430 8.32 9.96 13.07
CA ILE A 430 7.37 8.87 12.79
C ILE A 430 6.72 9.11 11.42
N PRO A 431 6.90 8.23 10.43
CA PRO A 431 6.21 8.33 9.15
C PRO A 431 4.73 7.92 9.24
N VAL A 432 3.94 8.52 8.34
CA VAL A 432 2.62 8.02 7.96
C VAL A 432 2.71 7.25 6.65
N ILE A 433 2.01 6.13 6.57
CA ILE A 433 1.88 5.33 5.35
C ILE A 433 0.44 5.51 4.85
N ALA A 434 0.25 6.41 3.90
CA ALA A 434 -1.07 6.88 3.48
C ALA A 434 -1.47 6.34 2.09
N SER A 435 -2.74 5.97 1.96
CA SER A 435 -3.35 5.53 0.72
C SER A 435 -3.94 6.72 -0.03
N TYR A 436 -3.17 7.30 -0.95
CA TYR A 436 -3.54 8.57 -1.60
C TYR A 436 -4.88 8.50 -2.34
N GLN A 437 -5.23 7.35 -2.92
CA GLN A 437 -6.48 7.16 -3.63
C GLN A 437 -7.74 7.32 -2.76
N TRP A 438 -7.61 7.30 -1.42
CA TRP A 438 -8.73 7.51 -0.51
C TRP A 438 -9.11 8.99 -0.38
N ALA A 439 -8.25 9.91 -0.81
CA ALA A 439 -8.52 11.35 -0.81
C ALA A 439 -9.39 11.83 -2.00
N GLN A 440 -10.33 11.00 -2.46
CA GLN A 440 -11.34 11.34 -3.47
C GLN A 440 -12.75 11.18 -2.91
N LYS A 441 -13.77 11.75 -3.55
CA LYS A 441 -15.16 11.40 -3.20
C LYS A 441 -15.44 9.94 -3.58
N ALA A 442 -15.96 9.16 -2.65
CA ALA A 442 -16.23 7.74 -2.81
C ALA A 442 -17.38 7.28 -1.90
N THR A 443 -17.77 6.01 -2.00
CA THR A 443 -18.84 5.43 -1.17
C THR A 443 -18.55 5.57 0.32
N TYR A 444 -17.28 5.46 0.73
CA TYR A 444 -16.82 5.60 2.11
C TYR A 444 -16.78 7.05 2.64
N TRP A 445 -16.95 8.07 1.77
CA TRP A 445 -17.07 9.49 2.19
C TRP A 445 -18.42 10.12 1.89
N ALA A 446 -19.23 9.51 1.03
CA ALA A 446 -20.52 10.04 0.61
C ALA A 446 -21.67 9.54 1.49
N GLY A 447 -22.83 10.19 1.38
CA GLY A 447 -24.06 9.80 2.06
C GLY A 447 -23.90 9.81 3.59
N ASP A 448 -24.38 8.76 4.24
CA ASP A 448 -24.39 8.63 5.70
C ASP A 448 -23.00 8.76 6.34
N ASN A 449 -21.93 8.37 5.65
CA ASN A 449 -20.57 8.52 6.14
C ASN A 449 -20.23 9.97 6.48
N SER A 450 -20.56 10.89 5.56
CA SER A 450 -20.35 12.33 5.78
C SER A 450 -21.17 12.90 6.93
N LEU A 451 -22.34 12.32 7.18
CA LEU A 451 -23.26 12.78 8.22
C LEU A 451 -22.83 12.28 9.61
N VAL A 452 -22.45 11.01 9.72
CA VAL A 452 -21.97 10.36 10.95
C VAL A 452 -20.63 10.93 11.41
N LEU A 453 -19.76 11.31 10.46
CA LEU A 453 -18.51 12.01 10.76
C LEU A 453 -18.71 13.52 10.98
N GLY A 454 -19.69 14.12 10.31
CA GLY A 454 -19.94 15.55 10.39
C GLY A 454 -18.92 16.38 9.61
N THR A 455 -19.30 17.64 9.35
CA THR A 455 -18.55 18.56 8.47
C THR A 455 -17.12 18.78 8.91
N ASP A 456 -16.88 18.90 10.21
CA ASP A 456 -15.57 19.29 10.74
C ASP A 456 -14.52 18.20 10.55
N ARG A 457 -14.87 16.93 10.81
CA ARG A 457 -13.99 15.78 10.55
C ARG A 457 -13.80 15.58 9.05
N MET A 458 -14.87 15.69 8.27
CA MET A 458 -14.80 15.57 6.81
C MET A 458 -13.88 16.63 6.18
N ALA A 459 -13.82 17.83 6.76
CA ALA A 459 -12.95 18.90 6.29
C ALA A 459 -11.44 18.65 6.52
N VAL A 460 -11.08 17.66 7.35
CA VAL A 460 -9.69 17.31 7.68
C VAL A 460 -9.33 15.84 7.39
N ALA A 461 -10.25 15.06 6.82
CA ALA A 461 -10.02 13.65 6.47
C ALA A 461 -8.95 13.47 5.38
N GLN A 462 -8.28 12.33 5.38
CA GLN A 462 -7.20 11.99 4.45
C GLN A 462 -6.09 13.05 4.49
N SER A 463 -5.50 13.26 5.67
CA SER A 463 -4.67 14.43 6.01
C SER A 463 -3.26 14.43 5.37
N SER A 464 -2.98 13.63 4.34
CA SER A 464 -1.63 13.48 3.73
C SER A 464 -1.00 14.82 3.32
N GLY A 465 -1.75 15.71 2.67
CA GLY A 465 -1.28 17.05 2.29
C GLY A 465 -1.01 17.97 3.50
N LEU A 466 -1.83 17.88 4.55
CA LEU A 466 -1.63 18.63 5.80
C LEU A 466 -0.39 18.13 6.55
N LEU A 467 -0.19 16.81 6.63
CA LEU A 467 0.95 16.18 7.27
C LEU A 467 2.25 16.48 6.51
N SER A 468 2.22 16.41 5.17
CA SER A 468 3.36 16.82 4.33
C SER A 468 3.73 18.28 4.56
N LYS A 469 2.74 19.18 4.63
CA LYS A 469 2.99 20.60 4.95
C LYS A 469 3.57 20.82 6.35
N ALA A 470 3.23 19.95 7.30
CA ALA A 470 3.77 19.95 8.66
C ALA A 470 5.16 19.27 8.75
N GLY A 471 5.77 18.86 7.63
CA GLY A 471 7.10 18.25 7.60
C GLY A 471 7.13 16.76 7.91
N ALA A 472 5.98 16.09 8.00
CA ALA A 472 5.92 14.65 8.22
C ALA A 472 6.43 13.86 7.00
N LEU A 473 7.04 12.71 7.26
CA LEU A 473 7.35 11.73 6.22
C LEU A 473 6.06 11.01 5.81
N VAL A 474 5.57 11.31 4.61
CA VAL A 474 4.34 10.70 4.03
C VAL A 474 4.73 9.66 2.99
N ALA A 475 4.85 8.40 3.40
CA ALA A 475 5.03 7.27 2.48
C ALA A 475 3.69 6.87 1.86
N TYR A 476 3.73 6.30 0.65
CA TYR A 476 2.55 5.73 0.01
C TYR A 476 2.36 4.26 0.41
N GLY A 477 1.11 3.88 0.61
CA GLY A 477 0.69 2.48 0.67
C GLY A 477 -0.65 2.29 -0.05
N SER A 478 -0.76 1.40 -1.04
CA SER A 478 -2.02 1.25 -1.80
C SER A 478 -3.12 0.55 -1.02
N ASP A 479 -2.73 -0.22 0.01
CA ASP A 479 -3.61 -1.13 0.73
C ASP A 479 -4.32 -2.15 -0.18
N TRP A 480 -3.74 -2.47 -1.34
CA TRP A 480 -4.33 -3.42 -2.31
C TRP A 480 -4.48 -4.81 -1.66
N PRO A 481 -5.68 -5.45 -1.66
CA PRO A 481 -6.83 -5.18 -2.51
C PRO A 481 -8.02 -4.49 -1.81
N VAL A 482 -7.81 -3.58 -0.87
CA VAL A 482 -8.88 -2.71 -0.35
C VAL A 482 -9.46 -1.83 -1.46
N ASP A 483 -8.58 -1.26 -2.28
CA ASP A 483 -8.90 -0.58 -3.53
C ASP A 483 -8.10 -1.20 -4.69
N PRO A 484 -8.51 -0.98 -5.96
CA PRO A 484 -7.77 -1.46 -7.12
C PRO A 484 -6.32 -0.94 -7.17
N LEU A 485 -5.37 -1.81 -7.56
CA LEU A 485 -3.97 -1.42 -7.74
C LEU A 485 -3.80 -0.48 -8.96
N ASP A 486 -3.68 0.81 -8.67
CA ASP A 486 -3.42 1.83 -9.68
C ASP A 486 -2.56 2.99 -9.12
N PRO A 487 -1.22 2.86 -9.14
CA PRO A 487 -0.33 3.87 -8.58
C PRO A 487 -0.45 5.24 -9.24
N PHE A 488 -0.77 5.32 -10.54
CA PHE A 488 -0.93 6.60 -11.22
C PHE A 488 -2.26 7.27 -10.87
N LEU A 489 -3.33 6.51 -10.63
CA LEU A 489 -4.51 7.05 -9.99
C LEU A 489 -4.20 7.57 -8.58
N ALA A 490 -3.43 6.83 -7.79
CA ALA A 490 -3.05 7.27 -6.46
C ALA A 490 -2.20 8.56 -6.49
N LEU A 491 -1.24 8.70 -7.41
CA LEU A 491 -0.50 9.95 -7.62
C LEU A 491 -1.44 11.09 -8.02
N ALA A 492 -2.35 10.85 -8.97
CA ALA A 492 -3.32 11.85 -9.41
C ALA A 492 -4.22 12.32 -8.26
N VAL A 493 -4.78 11.40 -7.47
CA VAL A 493 -5.62 11.74 -6.31
C VAL A 493 -4.78 12.42 -5.22
N GLY A 494 -3.54 12.02 -4.99
CA GLY A 494 -2.64 12.71 -4.06
C GLY A 494 -2.40 14.17 -4.42
N VAL A 495 -2.28 14.47 -5.72
CA VAL A 495 -2.02 15.82 -6.26
C VAL A 495 -3.30 16.66 -6.39
N THR A 496 -4.45 16.04 -6.65
CA THR A 496 -5.69 16.76 -6.96
C THR A 496 -6.76 16.66 -5.87
N ARG A 497 -6.66 15.69 -4.97
CA ARG A 497 -7.72 15.24 -4.06
C ARG A 497 -9.05 14.95 -4.78
N ALA A 498 -8.98 14.49 -6.04
CA ALA A 498 -10.13 14.21 -6.89
C ALA A 498 -9.90 12.93 -7.70
N GLY A 499 -10.96 12.14 -7.88
CA GLY A 499 -10.93 10.97 -8.76
C GLY A 499 -11.04 11.38 -10.24
N ASP A 500 -10.48 10.57 -11.13
CA ASP A 500 -10.58 10.76 -12.58
C ASP A 500 -11.81 10.02 -13.15
N PRO A 501 -12.83 10.73 -13.71
CA PRO A 501 -14.01 10.08 -14.26
C PRO A 501 -13.74 9.19 -15.49
N GLN A 502 -12.57 9.34 -16.13
CA GLN A 502 -12.14 8.51 -17.27
C GLN A 502 -11.30 7.31 -16.83
N ASN A 503 -10.86 7.26 -15.57
CA ASN A 503 -10.20 6.09 -15.03
C ASN A 503 -11.23 5.17 -14.35
N LYS A 504 -11.40 3.97 -14.91
CA LYS A 504 -12.30 2.95 -14.38
C LYS A 504 -12.02 2.54 -12.92
N ASN A 505 -10.80 2.76 -12.44
CA ASN A 505 -10.41 2.44 -11.07
C ASN A 505 -10.78 3.55 -10.07
N ALA A 506 -11.18 4.72 -10.55
CA ALA A 506 -11.61 5.82 -9.70
C ALA A 506 -13.11 5.74 -9.41
N HIS A 507 -13.49 6.10 -8.18
CA HIS A 507 -14.91 6.20 -7.79
C HIS A 507 -15.65 7.26 -8.60
N ALA A 508 -14.94 8.30 -9.06
CA ALA A 508 -15.47 9.30 -9.99
C ALA A 508 -16.05 8.70 -11.29
N SER A 509 -15.64 7.49 -11.68
CA SER A 509 -16.18 6.80 -12.85
C SER A 509 -17.56 6.16 -12.62
N PHE A 510 -18.01 6.03 -11.36
CA PHE A 510 -19.29 5.41 -11.01
C PHE A 510 -20.47 6.38 -11.11
N GLY A 511 -20.23 7.69 -11.03
CA GLY A 511 -21.29 8.68 -11.18
C GLY A 511 -20.88 10.11 -10.82
N PRO A 512 -21.68 11.09 -11.23
CA PRO A 512 -21.38 12.51 -11.07
C PRO A 512 -21.25 12.95 -9.60
N GLN A 513 -21.86 12.23 -8.65
CA GLN A 513 -21.77 12.50 -7.22
C GLN A 513 -20.34 12.33 -6.67
N PHE A 514 -19.50 11.54 -7.34
CA PHE A 514 -18.11 11.28 -6.96
C PHE A 514 -17.11 12.16 -7.71
N VAL A 515 -17.58 13.08 -8.57
CA VAL A 515 -16.73 13.97 -9.34
C VAL A 515 -16.36 15.22 -8.52
N GLY A 516 -15.12 15.68 -8.73
CA GLY A 516 -14.55 16.86 -8.08
C GLY A 516 -13.74 16.54 -6.84
N ARG A 517 -13.19 17.60 -6.23
CA ARG A 517 -12.34 17.48 -5.05
C ARG A 517 -13.13 16.97 -3.84
N LEU A 518 -12.49 16.15 -3.02
CA LEU A 518 -13.02 15.73 -1.72
C LEU A 518 -13.32 16.95 -0.84
N ASP A 519 -12.37 17.90 -0.78
CA ASP A 519 -12.45 19.10 0.06
C ASP A 519 -11.48 20.21 -0.40
N GLN A 520 -11.33 21.23 0.45
CA GLN A 520 -10.45 22.40 0.24
C GLN A 520 -9.06 22.26 0.90
N GLN A 521 -8.71 21.06 1.41
CA GLN A 521 -7.39 20.86 2.04
C GLN A 521 -6.26 20.97 1.01
N PRO A 522 -5.03 21.34 1.43
CA PRO A 522 -3.87 21.25 0.56
C PRO A 522 -3.70 19.81 0.05
N ALA A 523 -3.35 19.69 -1.23
CA ALA A 523 -2.93 18.43 -1.83
C ALA A 523 -1.40 18.27 -1.73
N LEU A 524 -0.89 17.09 -2.07
CA LEU A 524 0.55 16.88 -2.23
C LEU A 524 1.03 17.58 -3.51
N SER A 525 2.27 18.06 -3.52
CA SER A 525 2.90 18.40 -4.81
C SER A 525 3.19 17.13 -5.60
N ARG A 526 3.36 17.23 -6.93
CA ARG A 526 3.75 16.08 -7.76
C ARG A 526 5.01 15.39 -7.23
N GLU A 527 6.00 16.17 -6.82
CA GLU A 527 7.25 15.67 -6.25
C GLU A 527 7.02 14.98 -4.91
N ALA A 528 6.28 15.58 -3.97
CA ALA A 528 6.01 14.97 -2.67
C ALA A 528 5.24 13.65 -2.81
N ALA A 529 4.25 13.59 -3.71
CA ALA A 529 3.51 12.38 -4.00
C ALA A 529 4.43 11.27 -4.57
N LEU A 530 5.31 11.61 -5.53
CA LEU A 530 6.21 10.62 -6.12
C LEU A 530 7.32 10.19 -5.15
N ARG A 531 7.85 11.10 -4.33
CA ARG A 531 8.79 10.79 -3.23
C ARG A 531 8.16 9.86 -2.20
N GLY A 532 6.87 10.03 -1.92
CA GLY A 532 6.08 9.12 -1.10
C GLY A 532 6.11 7.67 -1.57
N MET A 533 6.10 7.46 -2.89
CA MET A 533 6.22 6.15 -3.56
C MET A 533 7.67 5.75 -3.87
N THR A 534 8.67 6.51 -3.46
CA THR A 534 10.07 6.23 -3.81
C THR A 534 10.97 6.46 -2.59
N THR A 535 11.58 7.63 -2.44
CA THR A 535 12.56 7.91 -1.37
C THR A 535 12.00 7.80 0.04
N VAL A 536 10.76 8.24 0.28
CA VAL A 536 10.15 8.23 1.63
C VAL A 536 9.76 6.80 2.02
N ALA A 537 9.17 6.04 1.10
CA ALA A 537 8.92 4.62 1.31
C ALA A 537 10.23 3.83 1.54
N ALA A 538 11.28 4.09 0.75
CA ALA A 538 12.60 3.48 0.96
C ALA A 538 13.18 3.79 2.34
N THR A 539 12.98 5.03 2.82
CA THR A 539 13.40 5.47 4.16
C THR A 539 12.65 4.70 5.26
N TYR A 540 11.33 4.57 5.13
CA TYR A 540 10.52 3.79 6.06
C TYR A 540 10.92 2.30 6.08
N LEU A 541 11.27 1.74 4.92
CA LEU A 541 11.72 0.35 4.81
C LEU A 541 13.19 0.14 5.17
N ASN A 542 13.87 1.17 5.71
CA ASN A 542 15.30 1.14 6.06
C ASN A 542 16.20 0.71 4.88
N SER A 543 15.92 1.23 3.69
CA SER A 543 16.51 0.79 2.42
C SER A 543 16.94 1.94 1.50
N SER A 544 16.88 3.20 1.98
CA SER A 544 17.22 4.40 1.22
C SER A 544 18.68 4.46 0.72
N ALA A 545 19.57 3.70 1.35
CA ALA A 545 20.96 3.53 0.88
C ALA A 545 21.06 2.71 -0.41
N SER A 546 20.04 1.92 -0.76
CA SER A 546 20.09 0.95 -1.87
C SER A 546 19.01 1.17 -2.92
N ILE A 547 17.86 1.75 -2.59
CA ILE A 547 16.73 1.95 -3.49
C ILE A 547 16.04 3.31 -3.26
N GLY A 548 15.07 3.64 -4.13
CA GLY A 548 14.19 4.81 -3.98
C GLY A 548 14.63 6.06 -4.76
N SER A 549 15.83 6.06 -5.35
CA SER A 549 16.31 7.13 -6.24
C SER A 549 17.30 6.56 -7.26
N LEU A 550 17.56 7.31 -8.33
CA LEU A 550 18.52 6.93 -9.37
C LEU A 550 19.87 7.63 -9.10
N GLU A 551 20.72 6.95 -8.33
CA GLU A 551 22.04 7.46 -7.92
C GLU A 551 23.11 6.36 -8.06
N PRO A 552 24.37 6.71 -8.40
CA PRO A 552 25.45 5.74 -8.42
C PRO A 552 25.58 5.01 -7.08
N GLY A 553 25.72 3.68 -7.14
CA GLY A 553 25.77 2.79 -5.98
C GLY A 553 24.42 2.18 -5.58
N LYS A 554 23.29 2.75 -5.99
CA LYS A 554 21.96 2.18 -5.76
C LYS A 554 21.61 1.10 -6.78
N PHE A 555 20.65 0.24 -6.45
CA PHE A 555 20.16 -0.76 -7.41
C PHE A 555 19.44 -0.09 -8.56
N ALA A 556 19.54 -0.70 -9.74
CA ALA A 556 18.81 -0.26 -10.93
C ALA A 556 17.35 -0.71 -10.85
N ASP A 557 16.60 -0.07 -9.95
CA ASP A 557 15.15 -0.17 -9.79
C ASP A 557 14.53 1.07 -10.43
N LEU A 558 13.98 0.92 -11.63
CA LEU A 558 13.58 2.06 -12.46
C LEU A 558 12.38 1.75 -13.36
N LEU A 559 11.77 2.83 -13.84
CA LEU A 559 10.63 2.81 -14.74
C LEU A 559 10.93 3.64 -15.96
N ILE A 560 10.39 3.21 -17.10
CA ILE A 560 10.24 4.07 -18.28
C ILE A 560 8.75 4.35 -18.46
N LEU A 561 8.38 5.62 -18.58
CA LEU A 561 7.01 6.07 -18.76
C LEU A 561 6.75 6.54 -20.19
N ASP A 562 5.50 6.42 -20.64
CA ASP A 562 5.09 6.91 -21.95
C ASP A 562 5.14 8.44 -22.06
N LYS A 563 4.82 9.12 -20.96
CA LYS A 563 4.86 10.57 -20.78
C LYS A 563 5.61 10.96 -19.51
N ASP A 564 6.17 12.16 -19.51
CA ASP A 564 6.84 12.71 -18.34
C ASP A 564 5.82 13.14 -17.27
N TYR A 565 5.89 12.53 -16.10
CA TYR A 565 5.05 12.84 -14.94
C TYR A 565 5.22 14.29 -14.44
N PHE A 566 6.38 14.92 -14.66
CA PHE A 566 6.63 16.30 -14.24
C PHE A 566 6.34 17.33 -15.33
N ASP A 567 6.09 16.91 -16.57
CA ASP A 567 5.67 17.80 -17.65
C ASP A 567 4.18 18.11 -17.53
N THR A 568 3.86 19.26 -16.94
CA THR A 568 2.49 19.72 -16.71
C THR A 568 1.75 20.11 -18.00
N ALA A 569 2.48 20.41 -19.08
CA ALA A 569 1.89 20.72 -20.38
C ALA A 569 1.47 19.44 -21.12
N ALA A 570 2.32 18.40 -21.09
CA ALA A 570 2.02 17.11 -21.71
C ALA A 570 1.08 16.23 -20.88
N VAL A 571 1.16 16.33 -19.55
CA VAL A 571 0.36 15.58 -18.58
C VAL A 571 -0.23 16.57 -17.58
N PRO A 572 -1.39 17.19 -17.87
CA PRO A 572 -2.10 18.00 -16.88
C PRO A 572 -2.57 17.14 -15.69
N ASP A 573 -2.88 17.76 -14.56
CA ASP A 573 -3.20 17.05 -13.31
C ASP A 573 -4.39 16.09 -13.44
N ASP A 574 -5.40 16.46 -14.23
CA ASP A 574 -6.59 15.63 -14.55
C ASP A 574 -6.28 14.47 -15.52
N ALA A 575 -5.05 14.38 -16.02
CA ALA A 575 -4.57 13.31 -16.89
C ALA A 575 -3.50 12.43 -16.23
N LEU A 576 -3.00 12.79 -15.04
CA LEU A 576 -1.95 12.05 -14.32
C LEU A 576 -2.28 10.57 -14.17
N SER A 577 -3.56 10.25 -13.91
CA SER A 577 -4.03 8.88 -13.67
C SER A 577 -3.90 7.95 -14.89
N ARG A 578 -3.64 8.51 -16.07
CA ARG A 578 -3.65 7.82 -17.36
C ARG A 578 -2.24 7.58 -17.92
N ASN A 579 -1.19 7.96 -17.19
CA ASN A 579 0.19 7.63 -17.55
C ASN A 579 0.41 6.11 -17.55
N LYS A 580 1.28 5.66 -18.46
CA LYS A 580 1.54 4.23 -18.67
C LYS A 580 3.00 3.90 -18.39
N VAL A 581 3.20 2.78 -17.71
CA VAL A 581 4.50 2.15 -17.57
C VAL A 581 4.83 1.41 -18.86
N LEU A 582 5.94 1.78 -19.51
CA LEU A 582 6.46 1.09 -20.68
C LEU A 582 7.45 -0.01 -20.30
N MET A 583 8.16 0.17 -19.18
CA MET A 583 9.12 -0.81 -18.67
C MET A 583 9.22 -0.70 -17.16
N THR A 584 9.36 -1.86 -16.50
CA THR A 584 9.74 -1.96 -15.09
C THR A 584 11.01 -2.78 -15.00
N MET A 585 12.02 -2.24 -14.31
CA MET A 585 13.30 -2.89 -14.10
C MET A 585 13.57 -3.03 -12.60
N VAL A 586 14.05 -4.22 -12.20
CA VAL A 586 14.41 -4.54 -10.81
C VAL A 586 15.81 -5.11 -10.80
N GLY A 587 16.75 -4.39 -10.19
CA GLY A 587 18.15 -4.79 -10.10
C GLY A 587 18.81 -4.98 -11.47
N GLY A 588 18.47 -4.14 -12.45
CA GLY A 588 18.99 -4.26 -13.82
C GLY A 588 18.28 -5.30 -14.71
N ARG A 589 17.33 -6.08 -14.17
CA ARG A 589 16.51 -7.02 -14.96
C ARG A 589 15.20 -6.34 -15.36
N ALA A 590 14.93 -6.25 -16.67
CA ALA A 590 13.64 -5.81 -17.19
C ALA A 590 12.58 -6.90 -16.93
N VAL A 591 11.78 -6.72 -15.89
CA VAL A 591 10.75 -7.68 -15.45
C VAL A 591 9.40 -7.44 -16.12
N PHE A 592 9.21 -6.27 -16.73
CA PHE A 592 8.05 -5.96 -17.54
C PHE A 592 8.46 -5.05 -18.70
N SER A 593 7.87 -5.28 -19.87
CA SER A 593 7.94 -4.40 -21.02
C SER A 593 6.59 -4.39 -21.71
N ASP A 594 6.07 -3.20 -21.99
CA ASP A 594 4.83 -3.04 -22.74
C ASP A 594 5.09 -3.31 -24.23
N GLU A 595 4.18 -4.03 -24.91
CA GLU A 595 4.37 -4.41 -26.30
C GLU A 595 4.45 -3.20 -27.26
N SER A 596 3.89 -2.05 -26.87
CA SER A 596 3.99 -0.81 -27.65
C SER A 596 5.38 -0.15 -27.57
N ALA A 597 6.22 -0.54 -26.61
CA ALA A 597 7.56 -0.03 -26.42
C ALA A 597 8.57 -0.72 -27.36
N THR A 598 8.39 -0.55 -28.68
CA THR A 598 9.19 -1.22 -29.72
C THR A 598 10.66 -0.76 -29.78
N PHE A 599 11.00 0.32 -29.07
CA PHE A 599 12.37 0.80 -28.92
C PHE A 599 13.16 0.01 -27.86
N LEU A 600 12.48 -0.80 -27.04
CA LEU A 600 13.14 -1.66 -26.07
C LEU A 600 13.74 -2.90 -26.75
N PRO A 601 14.84 -3.45 -26.22
CA PRO A 601 15.44 -4.69 -26.68
C PRO A 601 14.43 -5.86 -26.77
N ALA A 602 14.50 -6.64 -27.85
CA ALA A 602 13.57 -7.73 -28.12
C ALA A 602 13.60 -8.83 -27.05
N GLU A 603 14.76 -9.07 -26.44
CA GLU A 603 14.94 -10.02 -25.35
C GLU A 603 14.23 -9.60 -24.06
N TRP A 604 14.03 -8.30 -23.82
CA TRP A 604 13.27 -7.83 -22.66
C TRP A 604 11.76 -8.01 -22.88
N GLN A 605 11.30 -7.79 -24.11
CA GLN A 605 9.94 -8.12 -24.53
C GLN A 605 9.68 -9.64 -24.41
N ALA A 606 10.64 -10.47 -24.83
CA ALA A 606 10.56 -11.92 -24.71
C ALA A 606 10.52 -12.39 -23.23
N GLU A 607 11.32 -11.78 -22.36
CA GLU A 607 11.31 -12.05 -20.91
C GLU A 607 9.96 -11.70 -20.28
N SER A 608 9.39 -10.53 -20.60
CA SER A 608 8.04 -10.15 -20.14
C SER A 608 6.98 -11.17 -20.56
N LYS A 609 7.02 -11.61 -21.83
CA LYS A 609 6.11 -12.64 -22.36
C LYS A 609 6.29 -13.99 -21.66
N LYS A 610 7.52 -14.38 -21.36
CA LYS A 610 7.83 -15.60 -20.60
C LYS A 610 7.22 -15.53 -19.20
N LEU A 611 7.42 -14.44 -18.46
CA LEU A 611 6.83 -14.26 -17.13
C LEU A 611 5.29 -14.28 -17.21
N ASP A 612 4.71 -13.73 -18.27
CA ASP A 612 3.26 -13.72 -18.48
C ASP A 612 2.69 -15.09 -18.87
N SER A 613 3.50 -15.96 -19.48
CA SER A 613 3.09 -17.31 -19.87
C SER A 613 2.90 -18.28 -18.69
N ASN A 614 3.21 -17.86 -17.46
CA ASN A 614 3.01 -18.69 -16.28
C ASN A 614 1.52 -19.17 -16.20
N PRO A 615 1.27 -20.48 -16.02
CA PRO A 615 -0.10 -21.02 -16.00
C PRO A 615 -1.03 -20.40 -14.95
N VAL A 616 -0.51 -19.92 -13.81
CA VAL A 616 -1.28 -19.20 -12.81
C VAL A 616 -1.78 -17.87 -13.35
N ILE A 617 -0.90 -17.12 -14.04
CA ILE A 617 -1.22 -15.82 -14.64
C ILE A 617 -2.29 -16.00 -15.72
N GLN A 618 -2.21 -17.06 -16.53
CA GLN A 618 -3.21 -17.35 -17.56
C GLN A 618 -4.57 -17.76 -17.00
N ARG A 619 -4.64 -18.23 -15.75
CA ARG A 619 -5.89 -18.56 -15.04
C ARG A 619 -6.51 -17.36 -14.33
N MET A 620 -5.78 -16.26 -14.16
CA MET A 620 -6.35 -15.06 -13.56
C MET A 620 -7.58 -14.65 -14.36
N LYS A 621 -8.73 -14.59 -13.68
CA LYS A 621 -9.90 -13.96 -14.29
C LYS A 621 -9.57 -12.47 -14.43
N PRO A 622 -10.16 -11.74 -15.38
CA PRO A 622 -10.06 -10.29 -15.38
C PRO A 622 -10.62 -9.75 -14.05
N GLY A 623 -9.74 -9.59 -13.08
CA GLY A 623 -9.96 -9.02 -11.77
C GLY A 623 -9.38 -7.61 -11.78
N ASN A 624 -9.99 -6.70 -11.03
CA ASN A 624 -9.66 -5.27 -10.98
C ASN A 624 -10.16 -4.44 -12.18
N ILE A 625 -10.97 -4.99 -13.09
CA ILE A 625 -11.83 -4.13 -13.91
C ILE A 625 -13.11 -3.94 -13.11
N LEU A 626 -13.17 -2.81 -12.42
CA LEU A 626 -14.42 -2.13 -12.10
C LEU A 626 -15.19 -2.01 -13.43
N THR A 627 -16.00 -3.02 -13.67
CA THR A 627 -16.87 -3.10 -14.83
C THR A 627 -18.07 -2.29 -14.40
N ARG A 628 -18.39 -1.23 -15.15
CA ARG A 628 -19.66 -0.49 -14.95
C ARG A 628 -20.74 -1.52 -14.70
N ALA A 629 -21.38 -1.43 -13.54
CA ALA A 629 -22.52 -2.26 -13.26
C ALA A 629 -23.42 -2.22 -14.49
N ILE A 630 -23.75 -3.39 -15.03
CA ILE A 630 -24.83 -3.52 -16.00
C ILE A 630 -26.11 -3.29 -15.18
N THR A 631 -26.33 -2.07 -14.71
CA THR A 631 -27.66 -1.56 -14.48
C THR A 631 -28.09 -1.04 -15.85
N GLY A 632 -28.73 -1.93 -16.62
CA GLY A 632 -29.54 -1.50 -17.74
C GLY A 632 -30.61 -0.54 -17.19
N ARG A 633 -30.32 0.76 -17.24
CA ARG A 633 -31.25 1.89 -17.36
C ARG A 633 -30.46 3.19 -17.29
N ALA A 634 -30.24 3.79 -18.45
CA ALA A 634 -30.41 5.22 -18.55
C ALA A 634 -31.88 5.53 -18.16
N CYS A 635 -32.13 5.85 -16.90
CA CYS A 635 -33.27 6.67 -16.51
C CYS A 635 -32.63 8.01 -16.12
N GLY A 636 -32.66 9.01 -16.99
CA GLY A 636 -33.88 9.75 -17.24
C GLY A 636 -33.90 10.88 -16.22
N SER A 637 -33.53 12.07 -16.69
CA SER A 637 -33.77 13.35 -16.04
C SER A 637 -35.09 13.36 -15.25
N HIS A 638 -35.06 13.57 -13.94
CA HIS A 638 -36.18 14.13 -13.20
C HIS A 638 -35.74 15.45 -12.57
N VAL A 639 -35.85 16.48 -13.41
CA VAL A 639 -36.14 17.85 -12.99
C VAL A 639 -37.62 17.89 -12.59
N GLY A 640 -37.93 18.52 -11.45
CA GLY A 640 -39.29 18.84 -11.00
C GLY A 640 -39.83 17.85 -9.95
N HIS A 641 -40.27 18.25 -8.75
CA HIS A 641 -41.07 19.43 -8.44
C HIS A 641 -40.77 20.01 -7.04
N ARG A 642 -40.91 21.34 -6.95
CA ARG A 642 -41.26 22.06 -5.72
C ARG A 642 -42.73 21.75 -5.36
N HIS A 643 -43.01 21.44 -4.10
CA HIS A 643 -43.79 22.30 -3.20
C HIS A 643 -43.59 21.87 -1.75
#